data_AF-A0A3C1WQ77-F1
#
_entry.id   AF-A0A3C1WQ77-F1
#
_cell.length_a   1.000
_cell.length_b   1.000
_cell.length_c   1.000
_cell.angle_alpha   90.00
_cell.angle_beta   90.00
_cell.angle_gamma   90.00
#
_symmetry.space_group_name_H-M   'P 1'
#
loop_
_entity.id
_entity.type
_entity.pdbx_description
1 polymer ?
#
loop_
_entity_poly.entity_id
_entity_poly.type
_entity_poly.pdbx_seq_one_letter_code
_entity_poly.pdbx_strand_id
1 'polypeptide(L)'
;MAALLRKPCQTFKIKIMGKIIGIDLGTTNSCVAVMEGNDPVVIANDEGRRTTPSVVGFLANGERKIGDPAKRQAITNPKNTIASIKRFMGRRYDEVGAEMKYIAYNVAKGDNNTVRVDINGRLYTPQEISAIVLQKMKKTAEDYLGQEVTEAVITVPAYFNDSQRQATKEAGEIAGLNVRRIINEPTAAALAYGLDKKHKDQKIAVYDLGGGTFDISILDLGDGVFEVKSTNGDTHLGGDDFDQCIIQWLADEFKKDENIDLRKDPMALQRLKEASEKAKIELSSSSETEINLPYITAVDGVPKHLVRKLTRSNFEKLVDHLVERSLEPCKQALKDSGYTASQIDEVILVGGSTRIPKIQEVVEKFFGKKPSKGVNPDEVVAIGAAIQGGVLTGDVKDVLLLDVTPLSLGIETMGGVFTKLIESNTTIPTKKSETFSTAADNQPSVEIHILQGERSMAQYNRTIGRFMLGDIPPAPRGIPQIEVTFDIDANGILKVSAKDKGTNKEQSIRIEASTGLSKEEIEKMKTDAKANEDADKKARDEADKVNAADGMIFQTEKQLKEYGEKIPADKKANIEKALEALREAHKTRNLTAIDDTLKQLNDAWTAASEDIYKASQEQTSGAPNADAGNASTSNDGQTEQPIQDVPFEEVKDEKK
;
A
#
# COMPACT_ATOMS: atom_id res chain seq x y z
N MET A 1 -9.11 66.09 -15.97
CA MET A 1 -9.14 65.96 -14.51
C MET A 1 -9.90 64.67 -14.17
N ALA A 2 -9.14 63.64 -13.77
CA ALA A 2 -9.50 62.35 -13.18
C ALA A 2 -10.77 61.60 -13.64
N ALA A 3 -10.60 60.69 -14.62
CA ALA A 3 -11.40 59.47 -14.74
C ALA A 3 -10.69 58.36 -13.93
N LEU A 4 -11.28 57.95 -12.81
CA LEU A 4 -10.76 56.87 -11.95
C LEU A 4 -11.34 55.52 -12.40
N LEU A 5 -10.44 54.69 -12.95
CA LEU A 5 -10.65 53.30 -13.34
C LEU A 5 -11.02 52.45 -12.11
N ARG A 6 -12.24 51.91 -12.08
CA ARG A 6 -12.58 50.75 -11.24
C ARG A 6 -11.97 49.50 -11.89
N LYS A 7 -10.91 48.95 -11.29
CA LYS A 7 -10.41 47.61 -11.62
C LYS A 7 -11.39 46.56 -11.08
N PRO A 8 -11.69 45.48 -11.84
CA PRO A 8 -12.48 44.37 -11.33
C PRO A 8 -11.69 43.63 -10.25
N CYS A 9 -12.37 43.33 -9.14
CA CYS A 9 -11.85 42.50 -8.05
C CYS A 9 -11.50 41.11 -8.63
N GLN A 10 -10.22 40.79 -8.74
CA GLN A 10 -9.77 39.42 -8.96
C GLN A 10 -10.13 38.64 -7.69
N THR A 11 -11.13 37.79 -7.79
CA THR A 11 -11.35 36.70 -6.85
C THR A 11 -10.11 35.81 -6.86
N PHE A 12 -9.24 36.01 -5.88
CA PHE A 12 -8.23 35.02 -5.53
C PHE A 12 -8.98 33.76 -5.10
N LYS A 13 -9.07 32.77 -5.99
CA LYS A 13 -9.28 31.39 -5.55
C LYS A 13 -8.07 31.05 -4.69
N ILE A 14 -8.25 31.10 -3.37
CA ILE A 14 -7.35 30.40 -2.46
C ILE A 14 -7.46 28.94 -2.90
N LYS A 15 -6.43 28.46 -3.61
CA LYS A 15 -6.27 27.03 -3.84
C LYS A 15 -5.98 26.49 -2.44
N ILE A 16 -7.02 25.98 -1.76
CA ILE A 16 -6.81 25.18 -0.55
C ILE A 16 -5.92 24.04 -1.03
N MET A 17 -4.63 24.11 -0.72
CA MET A 17 -3.71 23.03 -1.05
C MET A 17 -4.16 21.84 -0.20
N GLY A 18 -4.69 20.82 -0.86
CA GLY A 18 -5.09 19.58 -0.20
C GLY A 18 -3.91 18.98 0.57
N LYS A 19 -4.21 18.21 1.62
CA LYS A 19 -3.18 17.49 2.38
C LYS A 19 -2.44 16.53 1.46
N ILE A 20 -1.11 16.48 1.57
CA ILE A 20 -0.31 15.41 0.97
C ILE A 20 -0.34 14.22 1.91
N ILE A 21 -0.89 13.09 1.48
CA ILE A 21 -0.93 11.86 2.28
C ILE A 21 0.35 11.05 2.08
N GLY A 22 0.80 10.33 3.11
CA GLY A 22 1.87 9.35 3.04
C GLY A 22 1.29 7.96 2.91
N ILE A 23 1.64 7.25 1.84
CA ILE A 23 1.18 5.87 1.61
C ILE A 23 2.38 4.94 1.63
N ASP A 24 2.35 3.99 2.57
CA ASP A 24 3.15 2.78 2.49
C ASP A 24 2.42 1.75 1.61
N LEU A 25 2.91 1.54 0.39
CA LEU A 25 2.35 0.55 -0.53
C LEU A 25 3.09 -0.77 -0.37
N GLY A 26 2.84 -1.54 0.69
CA GLY A 26 3.60 -2.77 0.94
C GLY A 26 3.17 -3.98 0.10
N THR A 27 4.01 -5.02 0.08
CA THR A 27 3.73 -6.28 -0.65
C THR A 27 2.51 -7.02 -0.09
N THR A 28 2.39 -7.09 1.23
CA THR A 28 1.32 -7.82 1.92
C THR A 28 0.26 -6.90 2.49
N ASN A 29 0.67 -5.77 3.07
CA ASN A 29 -0.23 -4.76 3.64
C ASN A 29 0.20 -3.38 3.16
N SER A 30 -0.77 -2.49 2.99
CA SER A 30 -0.56 -1.08 2.78
C SER A 30 -1.07 -0.27 3.98
N CYS A 31 -0.50 0.90 4.20
CA CYS A 31 -0.81 1.77 5.32
C CYS A 31 -0.82 3.23 4.84
N VAL A 32 -1.74 4.04 5.35
CA VAL A 32 -1.86 5.45 4.97
C VAL A 32 -1.84 6.35 6.21
N ALA A 33 -1.08 7.43 6.12
CA ALA A 33 -0.95 8.44 7.17
C ALA A 33 -1.02 9.86 6.60
N VAL A 34 -1.30 10.82 7.47
CA VAL A 34 -1.38 12.23 7.14
C VAL A 34 -0.79 13.06 8.28
N MET A 35 -0.26 14.25 7.97
CA MET A 35 0.12 15.22 9.00
C MET A 35 -1.12 15.95 9.52
N GLU A 36 -1.40 15.87 10.81
CA GLU A 36 -2.37 16.71 11.53
C GLU A 36 -1.63 17.72 12.40
N GLY A 37 -1.59 18.97 11.95
CA GLY A 37 -0.68 19.96 12.55
C GLY A 37 0.77 19.47 12.42
N ASN A 38 1.42 19.25 13.56
CA ASN A 38 2.79 18.77 13.63
C ASN A 38 2.90 17.25 13.82
N ASP A 39 1.78 16.56 14.05
CA ASP A 39 1.78 15.14 14.41
C ASP A 39 1.38 14.27 13.21
N PRO A 40 2.16 13.23 12.86
CA PRO A 40 1.76 12.26 11.86
C PRO A 40 0.73 11.28 12.44
N VAL A 41 -0.41 11.14 11.75
CA VAL A 41 -1.52 10.27 12.15
C VAL A 41 -1.74 9.20 11.08
N VAL A 42 -1.67 7.92 11.48
CA VAL A 42 -2.08 6.80 10.63
C VAL A 42 -3.59 6.64 10.71
N ILE A 43 -4.22 6.47 9.55
CA ILE A 43 -5.68 6.46 9.39
C ILE A 43 -6.17 5.02 9.36
N ALA A 44 -7.21 4.72 10.14
CA ALA A 44 -7.89 3.44 10.08
C ALA A 44 -8.81 3.36 8.86
N ASN A 45 -8.87 2.20 8.20
CA ASN A 45 -9.82 1.94 7.13
C ASN A 45 -11.25 1.73 7.67
N ASP A 46 -12.21 1.59 6.76
CA ASP A 46 -13.62 1.26 7.02
C ASP A 46 -13.82 -0.09 7.74
N GLU A 47 -12.85 -1.01 7.68
CA GLU A 47 -12.83 -2.23 8.50
C GLU A 47 -12.25 -2.03 9.92
N GLY A 48 -11.89 -0.79 10.29
CA GLY A 48 -11.33 -0.44 11.60
C GLY A 48 -9.87 -0.83 11.79
N ARG A 49 -9.15 -1.16 10.71
CA ARG A 49 -7.75 -1.60 10.72
C ARG A 49 -6.84 -0.45 10.27
N ARG A 50 -5.68 -0.31 10.93
CA ARG A 50 -4.66 0.69 10.58
C ARG A 50 -3.81 0.29 9.38
N THR A 51 -3.90 -0.97 8.95
CA THR A 51 -3.29 -1.47 7.73
C THR A 51 -4.34 -2.22 6.93
N THR A 52 -4.21 -2.18 5.61
CA THR A 52 -5.11 -2.85 4.66
C THR A 52 -4.33 -3.90 3.88
N PRO A 53 -4.80 -5.15 3.79
CA PRO A 53 -4.15 -6.14 2.93
C PRO A 53 -4.01 -5.65 1.48
N SER A 54 -2.83 -5.79 0.89
CA SER A 54 -2.55 -5.45 -0.51
C SER A 54 -3.09 -6.56 -1.44
N VAL A 55 -4.40 -6.80 -1.36
CA VAL A 55 -5.12 -7.88 -2.03
C VAL A 55 -6.30 -7.30 -2.80
N VAL A 56 -6.45 -7.71 -4.05
CA VAL A 56 -7.55 -7.32 -4.93
C VAL A 56 -8.26 -8.56 -5.45
N GLY A 57 -9.57 -8.65 -5.28
CA GLY A 57 -10.41 -9.74 -5.75
C GLY A 57 -11.41 -9.26 -6.79
N PHE A 58 -11.52 -9.95 -7.91
CA PHE A 58 -12.50 -9.66 -8.96
C PHE A 58 -13.61 -10.72 -8.92
N LEU A 59 -14.84 -10.26 -8.71
CA LEU A 59 -16.03 -11.12 -8.65
C LEU A 59 -16.68 -11.26 -10.02
N ALA A 60 -17.44 -12.34 -10.22
CA ALA A 60 -18.08 -12.66 -11.50
C ALA A 60 -19.14 -11.64 -11.95
N ASN A 61 -19.71 -10.89 -11.00
CA ASN A 61 -20.66 -9.80 -11.26
C ASN A 61 -19.96 -8.49 -11.70
N GLY A 62 -18.63 -8.47 -11.82
CA GLY A 62 -17.83 -7.29 -12.16
C GLY A 62 -17.41 -6.45 -10.96
N GLU A 63 -17.86 -6.78 -9.75
CA GLU A 63 -17.48 -6.08 -8.52
C GLU A 63 -16.03 -6.37 -8.13
N ARG A 64 -15.34 -5.35 -7.62
CA ARG A 64 -13.98 -5.47 -7.07
C ARG A 64 -14.01 -5.41 -5.55
N LYS A 65 -13.39 -6.39 -4.90
CA LYS A 65 -13.09 -6.38 -3.47
C LYS A 65 -11.62 -5.99 -3.27
N ILE A 66 -11.34 -5.21 -2.24
CA ILE A 66 -9.98 -4.71 -1.92
C ILE A 66 -9.77 -4.89 -0.43
N GLY A 67 -8.56 -5.29 0.01
CA GLY A 67 -8.25 -5.41 1.44
C GLY A 67 -8.79 -6.68 2.08
N ASP A 68 -9.29 -6.56 3.31
CA ASP A 68 -9.85 -7.69 4.08
C ASP A 68 -10.99 -8.42 3.35
N PRO A 69 -11.97 -7.73 2.71
CA PRO A 69 -12.98 -8.39 1.89
C PRO A 69 -12.38 -9.26 0.77
N ALA A 70 -11.32 -8.80 0.11
CA ALA A 70 -10.64 -9.57 -0.93
C ALA A 70 -9.90 -10.78 -0.35
N LYS A 71 -9.19 -10.59 0.77
CA LYS A 71 -8.46 -11.66 1.47
C LYS A 71 -9.40 -12.78 1.92
N ARG A 72 -10.58 -12.46 2.46
CA ARG A 72 -11.55 -13.45 2.95
C ARG A 72 -12.08 -14.38 1.86
N GLN A 73 -12.31 -13.87 0.65
CA GLN A 73 -12.86 -14.66 -0.46
C GLN A 73 -11.79 -15.36 -1.31
N ALA A 74 -10.50 -15.16 -1.00
CA ALA A 74 -9.39 -15.70 -1.79
C ALA A 74 -9.44 -17.23 -1.93
N ILE A 75 -9.83 -17.95 -0.86
CA ILE A 75 -9.96 -19.42 -0.87
C ILE A 75 -10.90 -19.91 -1.98
N THR A 76 -12.03 -19.25 -2.16
CA THR A 76 -13.08 -19.67 -3.10
C THR A 76 -12.91 -19.08 -4.50
N ASN A 77 -12.02 -18.09 -4.65
CA ASN A 77 -11.76 -17.40 -5.92
C ASN A 77 -10.25 -17.16 -6.14
N PRO A 78 -9.39 -18.18 -6.03
CA PRO A 78 -7.95 -17.98 -5.96
C PRO A 78 -7.34 -17.49 -7.28
N LYS A 79 -7.99 -17.78 -8.41
CA LYS A 79 -7.52 -17.36 -9.75
C LYS A 79 -7.78 -15.89 -10.05
N ASN A 80 -8.80 -15.29 -9.43
CA ASN A 80 -9.17 -13.89 -9.63
C ASN A 80 -8.90 -13.04 -8.37
N THR A 81 -8.09 -13.55 -7.45
CA THR A 81 -7.66 -12.83 -6.25
C THR A 81 -6.16 -12.66 -6.27
N ILE A 82 -5.71 -11.42 -6.40
CA ILE A 82 -4.33 -11.06 -6.62
C ILE A 82 -3.77 -10.56 -5.28
N ALA A 83 -2.68 -11.18 -4.86
CA ALA A 83 -1.86 -10.75 -3.72
C ALA A 83 -0.39 -10.71 -4.17
N SER A 84 0.44 -10.03 -3.37
CA SER A 84 1.89 -9.93 -3.60
C SER A 84 2.28 -9.29 -4.95
N ILE A 85 1.38 -8.47 -5.54
CA ILE A 85 1.61 -7.89 -6.88
C ILE A 85 2.85 -6.99 -6.94
N LYS A 86 3.28 -6.44 -5.79
CA LYS A 86 4.50 -5.63 -5.67
C LYS A 86 5.75 -6.38 -6.13
N ARG A 87 5.77 -7.72 -6.04
CA ARG A 87 6.86 -8.55 -6.57
C ARG A 87 6.97 -8.55 -8.09
N PHE A 88 5.93 -8.13 -8.80
CA PHE A 88 5.89 -8.05 -10.27
C PHE A 88 6.08 -6.62 -10.81
N MET A 89 6.03 -5.61 -9.95
CA MET A 89 6.14 -4.20 -10.33
C MET A 89 7.45 -3.92 -11.07
N GLY A 90 7.36 -3.32 -12.26
CA GLY A 90 8.51 -2.92 -13.08
C GLY A 90 9.40 -4.06 -13.59
N ARG A 91 8.95 -5.32 -13.51
CA ARG A 91 9.68 -6.50 -13.97
C ARG A 91 9.29 -6.93 -15.38
N ARG A 92 10.18 -7.68 -16.02
CA ARG A 92 9.90 -8.38 -17.27
C ARG A 92 9.32 -9.76 -16.98
N TYR A 93 8.48 -10.26 -17.87
CA TYR A 93 7.84 -11.57 -17.75
C TYR A 93 8.86 -12.70 -17.57
N ASP A 94 9.97 -12.66 -18.31
CA ASP A 94 11.01 -13.67 -18.21
C ASP A 94 11.81 -13.60 -16.88
N GLU A 95 11.65 -12.54 -16.08
CA GLU A 95 12.32 -12.35 -14.77
C GLU A 95 11.52 -12.94 -13.60
N VAL A 96 10.23 -13.26 -13.79
CA VAL A 96 9.29 -13.61 -12.70
C VAL A 96 8.88 -15.09 -12.67
N GLY A 97 9.61 -15.94 -13.40
CA GLY A 97 9.30 -17.37 -13.48
C GLY A 97 9.39 -18.13 -12.15
N ALA A 98 10.12 -17.61 -11.16
CA ALA A 98 10.12 -18.14 -9.80
C ALA A 98 8.80 -17.83 -9.08
N GLU A 99 8.37 -16.56 -9.11
CA GLU A 99 7.13 -16.09 -8.46
C GLU A 99 5.88 -16.80 -9.02
N MET A 100 5.84 -17.03 -10.34
CA MET A 100 4.72 -17.71 -11.02
C MET A 100 4.43 -19.12 -10.50
N LYS A 101 5.41 -19.79 -9.86
CA LYS A 101 5.23 -21.14 -9.32
C LYS A 101 4.46 -21.17 -8.00
N TYR A 102 4.30 -20.02 -7.35
CA TYR A 102 3.81 -19.91 -5.98
C TYR A 102 2.51 -19.12 -5.87
N ILE A 103 1.88 -18.80 -7.01
CA ILE A 103 0.64 -18.04 -7.10
C ILE A 103 -0.44 -18.86 -7.79
N ALA A 104 -1.70 -18.57 -7.45
CA ALA A 104 -2.85 -19.26 -8.04
C ALA A 104 -3.45 -18.51 -9.23
N TYR A 105 -3.23 -17.20 -9.34
CA TYR A 105 -3.68 -16.39 -10.47
C TYR A 105 -2.76 -16.54 -11.67
N ASN A 106 -3.31 -16.28 -12.86
CA ASN A 106 -2.60 -16.47 -14.12
C ASN A 106 -1.79 -15.22 -14.48
N VAL A 107 -0.52 -15.43 -14.83
CA VAL A 107 0.36 -14.38 -15.33
C VAL A 107 0.69 -14.66 -16.80
N ALA A 108 0.45 -13.67 -17.65
CA ALA A 108 0.67 -13.71 -19.08
C ALA A 108 1.80 -12.76 -19.51
N LYS A 109 2.42 -13.07 -20.64
CA LYS A 109 3.42 -12.22 -21.28
C LYS A 109 2.70 -11.15 -22.09
N GLY A 110 2.83 -9.90 -21.68
CA GLY A 110 2.36 -8.75 -22.45
C GLY A 110 3.36 -8.34 -23.53
N ASP A 111 2.99 -7.28 -24.27
CA ASP A 111 3.87 -6.65 -25.23
C ASP A 111 5.17 -6.18 -24.57
N ASN A 112 6.26 -6.15 -25.33
CA ASN A 112 7.60 -5.78 -24.85
C ASN A 112 8.08 -6.56 -23.62
N ASN A 113 7.66 -7.82 -23.48
CA ASN A 113 8.05 -8.69 -22.36
C ASN A 113 7.57 -8.17 -20.99
N THR A 114 6.47 -7.43 -20.95
CA THR A 114 5.87 -6.94 -19.70
C THR A 114 5.09 -8.03 -18.98
N VAL A 115 4.99 -7.92 -17.66
CA VAL A 115 4.11 -8.77 -16.85
C VAL A 115 2.66 -8.29 -17.03
N ARG A 116 1.75 -9.24 -17.25
CA ARG A 116 0.29 -9.03 -17.22
C ARG A 116 -0.37 -10.09 -16.34
N VAL A 117 -1.41 -9.72 -15.62
CA VAL A 117 -2.27 -10.64 -14.85
C VAL A 117 -3.57 -10.82 -15.62
N ASP A 118 -3.90 -12.07 -15.96
CA ASP A 118 -5.12 -12.40 -16.69
C ASP A 118 -6.28 -12.60 -15.71
N ILE A 119 -7.26 -11.69 -15.79
CA ILE A 119 -8.51 -11.74 -15.04
C ILE A 119 -9.65 -11.88 -16.05
N ASN A 120 -10.12 -13.12 -16.21
CA ASN A 120 -11.23 -13.48 -17.11
C ASN A 120 -11.06 -12.93 -18.55
N GLY A 121 -9.84 -12.95 -19.09
CA GLY A 121 -9.50 -12.49 -20.43
C GLY A 121 -9.04 -11.02 -20.52
N ARG A 122 -9.18 -10.23 -19.45
CA ARG A 122 -8.58 -8.88 -19.38
C ARG A 122 -7.17 -8.97 -18.77
N LEU A 123 -6.19 -8.45 -19.52
CA LEU A 123 -4.79 -8.43 -19.12
C LEU A 123 -4.47 -7.15 -18.33
N TYR A 124 -4.54 -7.24 -17.01
CA TYR A 124 -4.17 -6.15 -16.11
C TYR A 124 -2.66 -6.03 -15.94
N THR A 125 -2.18 -4.81 -15.78
CA THR A 125 -0.80 -4.54 -15.42
C THR A 125 -0.60 -4.59 -13.90
N PRO A 126 0.62 -4.88 -13.39
CA PRO A 126 0.92 -4.71 -11.99
C PRO A 126 0.57 -3.31 -11.47
N GLN A 127 0.80 -2.28 -12.29
CA GLN A 127 0.45 -0.89 -11.98
C GLN A 127 -1.06 -0.69 -11.78
N GLU A 128 -1.90 -1.26 -12.65
CA GLU A 128 -3.36 -1.18 -12.48
C GLU A 128 -3.82 -1.86 -11.18
N ILE A 129 -3.28 -3.04 -10.86
CA ILE A 129 -3.65 -3.74 -9.62
C ILE A 129 -3.19 -2.95 -8.39
N SER A 130 -1.96 -2.42 -8.40
CA SER A 130 -1.47 -1.55 -7.32
C SER A 130 -2.26 -0.24 -7.23
N ALA A 131 -2.72 0.32 -8.36
CA ALA A 131 -3.55 1.51 -8.38
C ALA A 131 -4.89 1.27 -7.67
N ILE A 132 -5.49 0.07 -7.80
CA ILE A 132 -6.71 -0.29 -7.06
C ILE A 132 -6.47 -0.27 -5.54
N VAL A 133 -5.31 -0.75 -5.08
CA VAL A 133 -4.93 -0.67 -3.65
C VAL A 133 -4.73 0.79 -3.23
N LEU A 134 -4.07 1.60 -4.05
CA LEU A 134 -3.86 3.03 -3.81
C LEU A 134 -5.17 3.83 -3.80
N GLN A 135 -6.15 3.48 -4.65
CA GLN A 135 -7.50 4.06 -4.63
C GLN A 135 -8.19 3.81 -3.30
N LYS A 136 -8.07 2.60 -2.72
CA LYS A 136 -8.56 2.31 -1.36
C LYS A 136 -7.84 3.18 -0.31
N MET A 137 -6.53 3.36 -0.41
CA MET A 137 -5.76 4.20 0.54
C MET A 137 -6.15 5.67 0.45
N LYS A 138 -6.31 6.17 -0.78
CA LYS A 138 -6.84 7.51 -1.06
C LYS A 138 -8.23 7.67 -0.44
N LYS A 139 -9.14 6.74 -0.72
CA LYS A 139 -10.51 6.77 -0.21
C LYS A 139 -10.57 6.76 1.32
N THR A 140 -9.76 5.92 1.98
CA THR A 140 -9.61 5.90 3.44
C THR A 140 -9.20 7.27 3.99
N ALA A 141 -8.25 7.94 3.33
CA ALA A 141 -7.83 9.28 3.74
C ALA A 141 -8.91 10.34 3.47
N GLU A 142 -9.64 10.25 2.35
CA GLU A 142 -10.74 11.16 2.02
C GLU A 142 -11.90 11.04 3.01
N ASP A 143 -12.28 9.81 3.38
CA ASP A 143 -13.32 9.54 4.37
C ASP A 143 -12.96 10.11 5.75
N TYR A 144 -11.68 10.03 6.12
CA TYR A 144 -11.17 10.60 7.37
C TYR A 144 -11.09 12.14 7.33
N LEU A 145 -10.60 12.72 6.24
CA LEU A 145 -10.38 14.17 6.12
C LEU A 145 -11.64 14.96 5.73
N GLY A 146 -12.68 14.29 5.20
CA GLY A 146 -13.89 14.93 4.70
C GLY A 146 -13.68 15.78 3.44
N GLN A 147 -12.59 15.56 2.70
CA GLN A 147 -12.23 16.30 1.48
C GLN A 147 -11.49 15.42 0.47
N GLU A 148 -11.49 15.82 -0.80
CA GLU A 148 -10.77 15.13 -1.87
C GLU A 148 -9.25 15.17 -1.66
N VAL A 149 -8.58 14.03 -1.89
CA VAL A 149 -7.13 13.90 -1.81
C VAL A 149 -6.55 13.68 -3.20
N THR A 150 -5.68 14.60 -3.62
CA THR A 150 -5.10 14.57 -4.98
C THR A 150 -3.59 14.39 -4.99
N GLU A 151 -2.92 14.41 -3.83
CA GLU A 151 -1.46 14.43 -3.75
C GLU A 151 -0.96 13.41 -2.71
N ALA A 152 0.11 12.68 -3.06
CA ALA A 152 0.69 11.67 -2.17
C ALA A 152 2.21 11.59 -2.24
N VAL A 153 2.81 11.16 -1.14
CA VAL A 153 4.14 10.54 -1.08
C VAL A 153 3.94 9.03 -1.00
N ILE A 154 4.58 8.26 -1.89
CA ILE A 154 4.43 6.80 -1.95
C ILE A 154 5.78 6.13 -1.70
N THR A 155 5.78 5.08 -0.88
CA THR A 155 7.01 4.35 -0.52
C THR A 155 7.40 3.28 -1.54
N VAL A 156 8.70 3.02 -1.63
CA VAL A 156 9.28 1.90 -2.37
C VAL A 156 10.45 1.30 -1.57
N PRO A 157 10.77 0.01 -1.76
CA PRO A 157 11.98 -0.58 -1.22
C PRO A 157 13.21 0.20 -1.67
N ALA A 158 14.19 0.38 -0.79
CA ALA A 158 15.39 1.17 -1.10
C ALA A 158 16.14 0.58 -2.31
N TYR A 159 16.17 -0.74 -2.41
CA TYR A 159 16.84 -1.45 -3.50
C TYR A 159 16.02 -1.59 -4.80
N PHE A 160 14.87 -0.92 -4.92
CA PHE A 160 14.14 -0.86 -6.19
C PHE A 160 14.95 -0.16 -7.28
N ASN A 161 14.97 -0.80 -8.47
CA ASN A 161 15.55 -0.21 -9.67
C ASN A 161 14.62 0.83 -10.30
N ASP A 162 15.13 1.53 -11.31
CA ASP A 162 14.43 2.62 -12.00
C ASP A 162 13.06 2.20 -12.57
N SER A 163 12.96 1.01 -13.19
CA SER A 163 11.69 0.48 -13.72
C SER A 163 10.64 0.24 -12.65
N GLN A 164 11.04 -0.20 -11.46
CA GLN A 164 10.12 -0.49 -10.37
C GLN A 164 9.63 0.80 -9.69
N ARG A 165 10.52 1.79 -9.55
CA ARG A 165 10.18 3.13 -9.05
C ARG A 165 9.19 3.82 -9.98
N GLN A 166 9.47 3.80 -11.28
CA GLN A 166 8.61 4.41 -12.29
C GLN A 166 7.25 3.71 -12.35
N ALA A 167 7.20 2.37 -12.33
CA ALA A 167 5.93 1.64 -12.29
C ALA A 167 5.10 1.97 -11.03
N THR A 168 5.74 2.18 -9.89
CA THR A 168 5.05 2.58 -8.64
C THR A 168 4.48 3.99 -8.75
N LYS A 169 5.24 4.91 -9.35
CA LYS A 169 4.75 6.26 -9.64
C LYS A 169 3.54 6.24 -10.59
N GLU A 170 3.62 5.46 -11.67
CA GLU A 170 2.50 5.26 -12.61
C GLU A 170 1.26 4.70 -11.93
N ALA A 171 1.41 3.73 -11.00
CA ALA A 171 0.29 3.22 -10.21
C ALA A 171 -0.40 4.34 -9.40
N GLY A 172 0.36 5.25 -8.81
CA GLY A 172 -0.17 6.44 -8.15
C GLY A 172 -0.92 7.35 -9.10
N GLU A 173 -0.36 7.60 -10.29
CA GLU A 173 -1.02 8.41 -11.32
C GLU A 173 -2.33 7.77 -11.81
N ILE A 174 -2.35 6.45 -12.03
CA ILE A 174 -3.55 5.68 -12.41
C ILE A 174 -4.60 5.75 -11.30
N ALA A 175 -4.19 5.76 -10.03
CA ALA A 175 -5.08 5.92 -8.88
C ALA A 175 -5.62 7.37 -8.72
N GLY A 176 -5.25 8.30 -9.60
CA GLY A 176 -5.67 9.69 -9.52
C GLY A 176 -4.92 10.51 -8.47
N LEU A 177 -3.69 10.10 -8.13
CA LEU A 177 -2.81 10.82 -7.22
C LEU A 177 -1.66 11.48 -8.01
N ASN A 178 -1.41 12.75 -7.72
CA ASN A 178 -0.17 13.42 -8.08
C ASN A 178 0.92 12.96 -7.11
N VAL A 179 1.81 12.09 -7.58
CA VAL A 179 2.91 11.54 -6.77
C VAL A 179 3.98 12.62 -6.61
N ARG A 180 3.96 13.30 -5.46
CA ARG A 180 4.86 14.42 -5.15
C ARG A 180 6.28 13.96 -4.88
N ARG A 181 6.45 12.74 -4.35
CA ARG A 181 7.75 12.11 -4.08
C ARG A 181 7.58 10.60 -4.00
N ILE A 182 8.56 9.88 -4.53
CA ILE A 182 8.82 8.48 -4.19
C ILE A 182 9.89 8.48 -3.10
N ILE A 183 9.61 7.85 -1.96
CA ILE A 183 10.53 7.77 -0.82
C ILE A 183 10.93 6.32 -0.55
N ASN A 184 12.19 6.10 -0.17
CA ASN A 184 12.66 4.78 0.24
C ASN A 184 12.05 4.40 1.60
N GLU A 185 11.56 3.16 1.72
CA GLU A 185 10.96 2.61 2.95
C GLU A 185 11.83 2.81 4.21
N PRO A 186 13.11 2.40 4.23
CA PRO A 186 13.96 2.59 5.40
C PRO A 186 14.26 4.07 5.69
N THR A 187 14.30 4.93 4.66
CA THR A 187 14.44 6.37 4.82
C THR A 187 13.21 7.00 5.47
N ALA A 188 12.02 6.58 5.05
CA ALA A 188 10.77 6.99 5.70
C ALA A 188 10.76 6.53 7.17
N ALA A 189 11.15 5.29 7.45
CA ALA A 189 11.21 4.80 8.81
C ALA A 189 12.22 5.59 9.69
N ALA A 190 13.36 5.97 9.12
CA ALA A 190 14.33 6.82 9.78
C ALA A 190 13.77 8.22 10.09
N LEU A 191 13.04 8.85 9.16
CA LEU A 191 12.37 10.13 9.40
C LEU A 191 11.39 10.05 10.57
N ALA A 192 10.55 9.02 10.59
CA ALA A 192 9.61 8.79 11.69
C ALA A 192 10.31 8.56 13.03
N TYR A 193 11.41 7.79 13.04
CA TYR A 193 12.19 7.57 14.26
C TYR A 193 12.89 8.84 14.76
N GLY A 194 13.46 9.63 13.86
CA GLY A 194 14.34 10.75 14.19
C GLY A 194 13.65 12.10 14.37
N LEU A 195 12.35 12.22 14.04
CA LEU A 195 11.61 13.49 14.12
C LEU A 195 11.68 14.13 15.52
N ASP A 196 11.61 13.32 16.58
CA ASP A 196 11.70 13.78 17.98
C ASP A 196 13.14 13.80 18.53
N LYS A 197 14.13 13.41 17.73
CA LYS A 197 15.54 13.23 18.14
C LYS A 197 16.49 14.18 17.42
N LYS A 198 15.99 15.30 16.90
CA LYS A 198 16.74 16.24 16.04
C LYS A 198 18.05 16.76 16.62
N HIS A 199 18.19 16.80 17.94
CA HIS A 199 19.37 17.35 18.63
C HIS A 199 20.39 16.28 19.07
N LYS A 200 20.29 15.06 18.54
CA LYS A 200 21.16 13.97 18.92
C LYS A 200 21.80 13.35 17.68
N ASP A 201 23.12 13.43 17.62
CA ASP A 201 23.90 12.72 16.61
C ASP A 201 23.82 11.22 16.89
N GLN A 202 23.31 10.45 15.92
CA GLN A 202 23.20 9.00 16.00
C GLN A 202 23.45 8.34 14.65
N LYS A 203 24.19 7.24 14.69
CA LYS A 203 24.34 6.30 13.57
C LYS A 203 23.29 5.22 13.73
N ILE A 204 22.40 5.08 12.76
CA ILE A 204 21.33 4.10 12.83
C ILE A 204 21.43 3.07 11.70
N ALA A 205 21.00 1.85 12.00
CA ALA A 205 20.75 0.83 10.99
C ALA A 205 19.26 0.53 10.94
N VAL A 206 18.63 0.72 9.78
CA VAL A 206 17.23 0.35 9.56
C VAL A 206 17.20 -0.97 8.83
N TYR A 207 16.79 -2.04 9.53
CA TYR A 207 16.61 -3.38 9.00
C TYR A 207 15.11 -3.57 8.71
N ASP A 208 14.75 -3.54 7.42
CA ASP A 208 13.37 -3.66 6.96
C ASP A 208 13.15 -5.01 6.29
N LEU A 209 12.42 -5.91 6.95
CA LEU A 209 12.06 -7.21 6.40
C LEU A 209 10.53 -7.31 6.32
N GLY A 210 10.01 -6.96 5.16
CA GLY A 210 8.59 -6.94 4.87
C GLY A 210 8.03 -8.30 4.42
N GLY A 211 6.93 -8.23 3.67
CA GLY A 211 6.26 -9.39 3.09
C GLY A 211 6.94 -9.94 1.84
N GLY A 212 7.68 -9.11 1.09
CA GLY A 212 8.28 -9.53 -0.18
C GLY A 212 9.68 -9.01 -0.44
N THR A 213 10.13 -8.02 0.32
CA THR A 213 11.40 -7.31 0.14
C THR A 213 12.13 -7.17 1.46
N PHE A 214 13.46 -7.13 1.35
CA PHE A 214 14.38 -6.89 2.44
C PHE A 214 15.28 -5.71 2.08
N ASP A 215 15.38 -4.72 2.96
CA ASP A 215 16.31 -3.61 2.84
C ASP A 215 17.09 -3.41 4.15
N ILE A 216 18.34 -2.96 4.02
CA ILE A 216 19.17 -2.48 5.11
C ILE A 216 19.77 -1.15 4.70
N SER A 217 19.55 -0.11 5.52
CA SER A 217 20.15 1.20 5.32
C SER A 217 20.89 1.66 6.55
N ILE A 218 22.09 2.21 6.35
CA ILE A 218 22.90 2.83 7.39
C ILE A 218 22.79 4.35 7.23
N LEU A 219 22.38 5.05 8.28
CA LEU A 219 22.13 6.49 8.23
C LEU A 219 22.84 7.22 9.36
N ASP A 220 23.29 8.43 9.08
CA ASP A 220 23.65 9.43 10.08
C ASP A 220 22.46 10.36 10.30
N LEU A 221 22.05 10.50 11.56
CA LEU A 221 21.04 11.45 12.01
C LEU A 221 21.71 12.50 12.89
N GLY A 222 21.44 13.79 12.67
CA GLY A 222 21.97 14.87 13.49
C GLY A 222 21.53 16.25 13.01
N ASP A 223 21.21 17.16 13.93
CA ASP A 223 20.79 18.55 13.67
C ASP A 223 19.69 18.68 12.58
N GLY A 224 18.73 17.75 12.55
CA GLY A 224 17.66 17.72 11.55
C GLY A 224 18.08 17.22 10.16
N VAL A 225 19.33 16.80 9.99
CA VAL A 225 19.85 16.15 8.78
C VAL A 225 19.73 14.64 8.91
N PHE A 226 19.19 14.01 7.86
CA PHE A 226 19.05 12.57 7.71
C PHE A 226 19.86 12.17 6.47
N GLU A 227 21.05 11.64 6.66
CA GLU A 227 21.95 11.26 5.57
C GLU A 227 22.05 9.74 5.46
N VAL A 228 21.61 9.19 4.33
CA VAL A 228 21.84 7.77 4.01
C VAL A 228 23.31 7.60 3.61
N LYS A 229 24.05 6.81 4.38
CA LYS A 229 25.47 6.51 4.09
C LYS A 229 25.61 5.33 3.16
N SER A 230 24.76 4.34 3.31
CA SER A 230 24.68 3.19 2.42
C SER A 230 23.32 2.52 2.49
N THR A 231 22.97 1.84 1.41
CA THR A 231 21.79 0.97 1.35
C THR A 231 22.10 -0.30 0.57
N ASN A 232 21.49 -1.41 0.97
CA ASN A 232 21.57 -2.69 0.30
C ASN A 232 20.29 -3.49 0.57
N GLY A 233 20.06 -4.60 -0.13
CA GLY A 233 18.84 -5.37 0.07
C GLY A 233 18.65 -6.52 -0.90
N ASP A 234 17.49 -7.15 -0.80
CA ASP A 234 17.00 -8.19 -1.70
C ASP A 234 15.51 -7.95 -2.00
N THR A 235 15.21 -7.60 -3.25
CA THR A 235 13.84 -7.30 -3.72
C THR A 235 12.96 -8.55 -3.86
N HIS A 236 13.44 -9.73 -3.48
CA HIS A 236 12.67 -10.99 -3.40
C HIS A 236 13.02 -11.81 -2.14
N LEU A 237 13.22 -11.12 -1.02
CA LEU A 237 13.34 -11.76 0.29
C LEU A 237 12.30 -11.16 1.23
N GLY A 238 11.35 -11.94 1.72
CA GLY A 238 10.36 -11.46 2.67
C GLY A 238 9.42 -12.55 3.15
N GLY A 239 8.41 -12.14 3.91
CA GLY A 239 7.39 -13.00 4.52
C GLY A 239 6.81 -14.10 3.63
N ASP A 240 6.62 -13.82 2.34
CA ASP A 240 6.12 -14.76 1.33
C ASP A 240 7.07 -15.96 1.14
N ASP A 241 8.39 -15.76 1.24
CA ASP A 241 9.37 -16.85 1.12
C ASP A 241 9.39 -17.72 2.38
N PHE A 242 9.21 -17.12 3.56
CA PHE A 242 9.05 -17.87 4.81
C PHE A 242 7.78 -18.72 4.78
N ASP A 243 6.68 -18.18 4.25
CA ASP A 243 5.43 -18.91 4.06
C ASP A 243 5.64 -20.06 3.08
N GLN A 244 6.36 -19.82 1.98
CA GLN A 244 6.66 -20.82 0.97
C GLN A 244 7.45 -22.02 1.54
N CYS A 245 8.37 -21.80 2.48
CA CYS A 245 9.06 -22.89 3.18
C CYS A 245 8.08 -23.81 3.94
N ILE A 246 7.06 -23.24 4.60
CA ILE A 246 6.03 -24.01 5.31
C ILE A 246 5.09 -24.70 4.30
N ILE A 247 4.66 -24.01 3.25
CA ILE A 247 3.81 -24.58 2.18
C ILE A 247 4.50 -25.81 1.57
N GLN A 248 5.79 -25.67 1.25
CA GLN A 248 6.58 -26.74 0.64
C GLN A 248 6.71 -27.95 1.57
N TRP A 249 7.00 -27.70 2.85
CA TRP A 249 7.03 -28.75 3.87
C TRP A 249 5.67 -29.47 4.00
N LEU A 250 4.57 -28.72 4.11
CA LEU A 250 3.23 -29.28 4.21
C LEU A 250 2.84 -30.11 2.98
N ALA A 251 3.09 -29.58 1.78
CA ALA A 251 2.75 -30.24 0.53
C ALA A 251 3.57 -31.52 0.33
N ASP A 252 4.85 -31.51 0.68
CA ASP A 252 5.71 -32.69 0.56
C ASP A 252 5.34 -33.77 1.59
N GLU A 253 5.04 -33.39 2.83
CA GLU A 253 4.57 -34.34 3.85
C GLU A 253 3.21 -34.94 3.47
N PHE A 254 2.28 -34.14 2.95
CA PHE A 254 1.00 -34.65 2.48
C PHE A 254 1.17 -35.58 1.26
N LYS A 255 2.09 -35.24 0.34
CA LYS A 255 2.39 -36.08 -0.81
C LYS A 255 3.03 -37.40 -0.43
N LYS A 256 3.85 -37.45 0.63
CA LYS A 256 4.40 -38.71 1.15
C LYS A 256 3.30 -39.63 1.69
N ASP A 257 2.34 -39.06 2.42
CA ASP A 257 1.27 -39.82 3.05
C ASP A 257 0.19 -40.27 2.05
N GLU A 258 -0.20 -39.38 1.14
CA GLU A 258 -1.40 -39.54 0.31
C GLU A 258 -1.09 -39.65 -1.20
N ASN A 259 0.18 -39.57 -1.59
CA ASN A 259 0.65 -39.59 -2.98
C ASN A 259 0.01 -38.51 -3.88
N ILE A 260 -0.44 -37.40 -3.28
CA ILE A 260 -1.10 -36.29 -3.97
C ILE A 260 -0.36 -34.99 -3.72
N ASP A 261 -0.20 -34.23 -4.80
CA ASP A 261 0.47 -32.94 -4.76
C ASP A 261 -0.55 -31.80 -4.68
N LEU A 262 -0.80 -31.31 -3.46
CA LEU A 262 -1.78 -30.24 -3.19
C LEU A 262 -1.47 -28.94 -3.95
N ARG A 263 -0.21 -28.73 -4.38
CA ARG A 263 0.19 -27.54 -5.15
C ARG A 263 -0.46 -27.47 -6.54
N LYS A 264 -0.97 -28.60 -7.04
CA LYS A 264 -1.64 -28.67 -8.36
C LYS A 264 -3.10 -28.22 -8.30
N ASP A 265 -3.69 -28.15 -7.10
CA ASP A 265 -5.06 -27.69 -6.89
C ASP A 265 -5.01 -26.23 -6.38
N PRO A 266 -5.49 -25.26 -7.15
CA PRO A 266 -5.48 -23.85 -6.75
C PRO A 266 -6.20 -23.55 -5.42
N MET A 267 -7.29 -24.26 -5.12
CA MET A 267 -8.03 -24.07 -3.87
C MET A 267 -7.24 -24.63 -2.69
N ALA A 268 -6.67 -25.83 -2.85
CA ALA A 268 -5.83 -26.42 -1.81
C ALA A 268 -4.56 -25.59 -1.56
N LEU A 269 -3.91 -25.11 -2.62
CA LEU A 269 -2.73 -24.24 -2.53
C LEU A 269 -3.05 -22.93 -1.79
N GLN A 270 -4.18 -22.28 -2.09
CA GLN A 270 -4.58 -21.06 -1.39
C GLN A 270 -4.83 -21.31 0.11
N ARG A 271 -5.47 -22.44 0.45
CA ARG A 271 -5.67 -22.83 1.86
C ARG A 271 -4.36 -23.15 2.58
N LEU A 272 -3.41 -23.79 1.89
CA LEU A 272 -2.06 -23.99 2.42
C LEU A 272 -1.40 -22.64 2.70
N LYS A 273 -1.46 -21.69 1.76
CA LYS A 273 -0.85 -20.36 1.91
C LYS A 273 -1.36 -19.62 3.15
N GLU A 274 -2.68 -19.55 3.34
CA GLU A 274 -3.27 -18.89 4.51
C GLU A 274 -2.92 -19.57 5.82
N ALA A 275 -2.92 -20.91 5.83
CA ALA A 275 -2.57 -21.67 7.02
C ALA A 275 -1.08 -21.54 7.37
N SER A 276 -0.20 -21.48 6.36
CA SER A 276 1.24 -21.24 6.51
C SER A 276 1.54 -19.86 7.05
N GLU A 277 0.91 -18.80 6.51
CA GLU A 277 1.05 -17.43 7.03
C GLU A 277 0.62 -17.36 8.50
N LYS A 278 -0.55 -17.95 8.82
CA LYS A 278 -1.06 -18.00 10.19
C LYS A 278 -0.12 -18.75 11.13
N ALA A 279 0.37 -19.92 10.73
CA ALA A 279 1.31 -20.71 11.52
C ALA A 279 2.63 -19.96 11.79
N LYS A 280 3.19 -19.30 10.76
CA LYS A 280 4.39 -18.45 10.89
C LYS A 280 4.17 -17.34 11.93
N ILE A 281 3.04 -16.66 11.87
CA ILE A 281 2.70 -15.57 12.79
C ILE A 281 2.52 -16.11 14.22
N GLU A 282 1.78 -17.20 14.40
CA GLU A 282 1.59 -17.82 15.72
C GLU A 282 2.92 -18.28 16.35
N LEU A 283 3.84 -18.82 15.56
CA LEU A 283 5.16 -19.25 16.04
C LEU A 283 6.05 -18.09 16.49
N SER A 284 5.69 -16.84 16.17
CA SER A 284 6.41 -15.67 16.67
C SER A 284 6.16 -15.40 18.16
N SER A 285 5.06 -15.92 18.72
CA SER A 285 4.75 -15.85 20.16
C SER A 285 4.72 -17.21 20.84
N SER A 286 4.28 -18.26 20.15
CA SER A 286 4.17 -19.63 20.67
C SER A 286 5.34 -20.53 20.25
N SER A 287 5.66 -21.55 21.05
CA SER A 287 6.73 -22.53 20.74
C SER A 287 6.30 -23.58 19.72
N GLU A 288 5.00 -23.73 19.48
CA GLU A 288 4.40 -24.68 18.56
C GLU A 288 3.01 -24.20 18.10
N THR A 289 2.57 -24.73 16.95
CA THR A 289 1.22 -24.55 16.39
C THR A 289 0.77 -25.84 15.71
N GLU A 290 -0.54 -26.04 15.61
CA GLU A 290 -1.15 -27.12 14.83
C GLU A 290 -1.83 -26.54 13.59
N ILE A 291 -1.39 -27.02 12.43
CA ILE A 291 -1.97 -26.70 11.14
C ILE A 291 -3.02 -27.77 10.82
N ASN A 292 -4.29 -27.38 10.89
CA ASN A 292 -5.43 -28.26 10.69
C ASN A 292 -6.31 -27.76 9.53
N LEU A 293 -6.25 -28.49 8.41
CA LEU A 293 -6.97 -28.22 7.18
C LEU A 293 -7.90 -29.40 6.85
N PRO A 294 -9.14 -29.38 7.34
CA PRO A 294 -10.09 -30.44 7.04
C PRO A 294 -10.59 -30.34 5.59
N TYR A 295 -10.91 -31.47 4.96
CA TYR A 295 -11.42 -31.52 3.57
C TYR A 295 -10.50 -30.77 2.60
N ILE A 296 -9.17 -30.95 2.74
CA ILE A 296 -8.18 -30.22 1.92
C ILE A 296 -8.21 -30.68 0.46
N THR A 297 -8.52 -31.95 0.23
CA THR A 297 -8.73 -32.55 -1.08
C THR A 297 -9.58 -33.82 -0.95
N ALA A 298 -9.87 -34.51 -2.05
CA ALA A 298 -10.54 -35.80 -2.05
C ALA A 298 -9.81 -36.81 -2.94
N VAL A 299 -9.80 -38.08 -2.53
CA VAL A 299 -9.20 -39.20 -3.27
C VAL A 299 -10.27 -40.26 -3.45
N ASP A 300 -10.60 -40.59 -4.70
CA ASP A 300 -11.66 -41.56 -5.03
C ASP A 300 -13.00 -41.26 -4.31
N GLY A 301 -13.32 -39.98 -4.13
CA GLY A 301 -14.52 -39.51 -3.42
C GLY A 301 -14.40 -39.50 -1.90
N VAL A 302 -13.28 -39.96 -1.32
CA VAL A 302 -13.02 -39.91 0.13
C VAL A 302 -12.31 -38.60 0.48
N PRO A 303 -12.90 -37.75 1.34
CA PRO A 303 -12.24 -36.54 1.80
C PRO A 303 -10.95 -36.82 2.56
N LYS A 304 -9.93 -36.01 2.31
CA LYS A 304 -8.66 -36.02 3.04
C LYS A 304 -8.51 -34.75 3.86
N HIS A 305 -7.80 -34.89 4.97
CA HIS A 305 -7.51 -33.82 5.92
C HIS A 305 -6.00 -33.71 6.06
N LEU A 306 -5.51 -32.50 6.28
CA LEU A 306 -4.12 -32.28 6.64
C LEU A 306 -4.08 -31.80 8.09
N VAL A 307 -3.44 -32.58 8.95
CA VAL A 307 -3.18 -32.20 10.34
C VAL A 307 -1.69 -32.38 10.59
N ARG A 308 -1.00 -31.29 10.92
CA ARG A 308 0.44 -31.26 11.16
C ARG A 308 0.80 -30.31 12.28
N LYS A 309 1.64 -30.77 13.19
CA LYS A 309 2.21 -29.93 14.24
C LYS A 309 3.55 -29.35 13.77
N LEU A 310 3.72 -28.04 13.88
CA LEU A 310 4.96 -27.33 13.57
C LEU A 310 5.49 -26.67 14.83
N THR A 311 6.73 -26.97 15.20
CA THR A 311 7.42 -26.30 16.32
C THR A 311 8.22 -25.11 15.80
N ARG A 312 8.45 -24.10 16.65
CA ARG A 312 9.29 -22.94 16.30
C ARG A 312 10.68 -23.36 15.85
N SER A 313 11.30 -24.32 16.56
CA SER A 313 12.62 -24.84 16.20
C SER A 313 12.65 -25.50 14.81
N ASN A 314 11.58 -26.22 14.44
CA ASN A 314 11.51 -26.80 13.09
C ASN A 314 11.26 -25.73 12.03
N PHE A 315 10.41 -24.74 12.30
CA PHE A 315 10.25 -23.58 11.42
C PHE A 315 11.57 -22.84 11.20
N GLU A 316 12.31 -22.55 12.26
CA GLU A 316 13.64 -21.91 12.18
C GLU A 316 14.61 -22.70 11.30
N LYS A 317 14.63 -24.04 11.41
CA LYS A 317 15.44 -24.89 10.51
C LYS A 317 15.01 -24.81 9.05
N LEU A 318 13.71 -24.70 8.77
CA LEU A 318 13.19 -24.58 7.39
C LEU A 318 13.65 -23.27 6.74
N VAL A 319 13.77 -22.20 7.52
CA VAL A 319 14.00 -20.83 7.02
C VAL A 319 15.41 -20.29 7.29
N ASP A 320 16.30 -21.08 7.91
CA ASP A 320 17.64 -20.65 8.32
C ASP A 320 18.43 -20.02 7.17
N HIS A 321 18.39 -20.63 6.00
CA HIS A 321 19.01 -20.12 4.78
C HIS A 321 18.47 -18.75 4.33
N LEU A 322 17.19 -18.42 4.58
CA LEU A 322 16.61 -17.10 4.30
C LEU A 322 17.07 -16.06 5.32
N VAL A 323 17.19 -16.46 6.58
CA VAL A 323 17.72 -15.61 7.66
C VAL A 323 19.17 -15.24 7.37
N GLU A 324 20.01 -16.23 7.02
CA GLU A 324 21.41 -16.00 6.63
C GLU A 324 21.52 -15.09 5.40
N ARG A 325 20.64 -15.28 4.40
CA ARG A 325 20.60 -14.45 3.19
C ARG A 325 20.37 -12.97 3.49
N SER A 326 19.63 -12.65 4.56
CA SER A 326 19.42 -11.26 5.00
C SER A 326 20.66 -10.61 5.64
N LEU A 327 21.64 -11.40 6.12
CA LEU A 327 22.83 -10.85 6.76
C LEU A 327 23.91 -10.40 5.78
N GLU A 328 23.95 -10.96 4.58
CA GLU A 328 24.95 -10.56 3.58
C GLU A 328 24.79 -9.09 3.15
N PRO A 329 23.58 -8.58 2.84
CA PRO A 329 23.37 -7.16 2.61
C PRO A 329 23.76 -6.30 3.81
N CYS A 330 23.56 -6.76 5.06
CA CYS A 330 23.96 -6.01 6.25
C CYS A 330 25.47 -5.83 6.35
N LYS A 331 26.25 -6.88 6.03
CA LYS A 331 27.72 -6.80 5.97
C LYS A 331 28.17 -5.81 4.90
N GLN A 332 27.54 -5.88 3.73
CA GLN A 332 27.87 -5.01 2.61
C GLN A 332 27.52 -3.55 2.91
N ALA A 333 26.35 -3.27 3.49
CA ALA A 333 25.95 -1.92 3.88
C ALA A 333 26.89 -1.30 4.93
N LEU A 334 27.31 -2.06 5.95
CA LEU A 334 28.31 -1.58 6.93
C LEU A 334 29.67 -1.29 6.26
N LYS A 335 30.11 -2.16 5.35
CA LYS A 335 31.35 -1.95 4.61
C LYS A 335 31.28 -0.68 3.75
N ASP A 336 30.17 -0.46 3.05
CA ASP A 336 29.99 0.68 2.15
C ASP A 336 29.80 2.01 2.88
N SER A 337 29.22 2.00 4.09
CA SER A 337 29.15 3.19 4.94
C SER A 337 30.50 3.55 5.59
N GLY A 338 31.45 2.62 5.60
CA GLY A 338 32.72 2.76 6.31
C GLY A 338 32.60 2.59 7.84
N TYR A 339 31.48 2.04 8.33
CA TYR A 339 31.24 1.81 9.75
C TYR A 339 31.36 0.34 10.13
N THR A 340 31.72 0.11 11.40
CA THR A 340 31.62 -1.20 12.02
C THR A 340 30.30 -1.33 12.78
N ALA A 341 29.87 -2.57 13.02
CA ALA A 341 28.66 -2.85 13.81
C ALA A 341 28.66 -2.15 15.18
N SER A 342 29.82 -2.04 15.84
CA SER A 342 29.95 -1.37 17.14
C SER A 342 29.79 0.14 17.09
N GLN A 343 29.91 0.76 15.91
CA GLN A 343 29.68 2.20 15.71
C GLN A 343 28.20 2.53 15.49
N ILE A 344 27.33 1.53 15.33
CA ILE A 344 25.89 1.72 15.20
C ILE A 344 25.29 1.99 16.58
N ASP A 345 24.67 3.16 16.74
CA ASP A 345 24.05 3.60 17.97
C ASP A 345 22.70 2.91 18.18
N GLU A 346 21.90 2.75 17.12
CA GLU A 346 20.55 2.19 17.20
C GLU A 346 20.25 1.30 16.00
N VAL A 347 19.56 0.18 16.25
CA VAL A 347 19.07 -0.73 15.21
C VAL A 347 17.56 -0.68 15.22
N ILE A 348 16.95 -0.33 14.10
CA ILE A 348 15.51 -0.16 13.96
C ILE A 348 14.98 -1.32 13.12
N LEU A 349 14.02 -2.06 13.65
CA LEU A 349 13.35 -3.14 12.93
C LEU A 349 12.06 -2.61 12.30
N VAL A 350 11.90 -2.86 11.00
CA VAL A 350 10.75 -2.44 10.20
C VAL A 350 10.22 -3.66 9.44
N GLY A 351 8.91 -3.70 9.20
CA GLY A 351 8.25 -4.79 8.50
C GLY A 351 7.88 -5.97 9.39
N GLY A 352 6.71 -6.55 9.15
CA GLY A 352 6.11 -7.57 10.01
C GLY A 352 6.94 -8.84 10.19
N SER A 353 7.80 -9.20 9.23
CA SER A 353 8.65 -10.41 9.34
C SER A 353 9.76 -10.25 10.37
N THR A 354 10.09 -9.02 10.79
CA THR A 354 11.02 -8.77 11.91
C THR A 354 10.45 -9.17 13.28
N ARG A 355 9.15 -9.52 13.35
CA ARG A 355 8.53 -10.09 14.55
C ARG A 355 8.94 -11.54 14.81
N ILE A 356 9.55 -12.22 13.83
CA ILE A 356 10.09 -13.57 13.99
C ILE A 356 11.24 -13.53 15.01
N PRO A 357 11.18 -14.29 16.13
CA PRO A 357 12.20 -14.24 17.19
C PRO A 357 13.61 -14.51 16.68
N LYS A 358 13.77 -15.43 15.72
CA LYS A 358 15.07 -15.76 15.14
C LYS A 358 15.71 -14.59 14.40
N ILE A 359 14.91 -13.76 13.71
CA ILE A 359 15.40 -12.55 13.05
C ILE A 359 15.94 -11.58 14.10
N GLN A 360 15.19 -11.33 15.19
CA GLN A 360 15.62 -10.43 16.25
C GLN A 360 16.91 -10.91 16.93
N GLU A 361 17.01 -12.21 17.22
CA GLU A 361 18.21 -12.83 17.80
C GLU A 361 19.43 -12.63 16.91
N VAL A 362 19.28 -12.92 15.61
CA VAL A 362 20.37 -12.85 14.65
C VAL A 362 20.81 -11.40 14.39
N VAL A 363 19.87 -10.46 14.31
CA VAL A 363 20.17 -9.02 14.20
C VAL A 363 20.86 -8.51 15.47
N GLU A 364 20.37 -8.87 16.67
CA GLU A 364 21.01 -8.49 17.94
C GLU A 364 22.44 -9.02 18.02
N LYS A 365 22.65 -10.28 17.62
CA LYS A 365 23.98 -10.89 17.57
C LYS A 365 24.91 -10.21 16.56
N PHE A 366 24.38 -9.85 15.39
CA PHE A 366 25.17 -9.23 14.32
C PHE A 366 25.64 -7.82 14.69
N PHE A 367 24.74 -6.98 15.22
CA PHE A 367 25.07 -5.61 15.61
C PHE A 367 25.64 -5.51 17.03
N GLY A 368 25.55 -6.58 17.84
CA GLY A 368 25.96 -6.58 19.24
C GLY A 368 25.08 -5.70 20.13
N LYS A 369 23.85 -5.39 19.69
CA LYS A 369 22.93 -4.48 20.38
C LYS A 369 21.48 -4.90 20.18
N LYS A 370 20.68 -4.74 21.23
CA LYS A 370 19.23 -4.95 21.18
C LYS A 370 18.58 -3.96 20.22
N PRO A 371 17.77 -4.42 19.26
CA PRO A 371 17.03 -3.52 18.41
C PRO A 371 16.04 -2.66 19.20
N SER A 372 15.83 -1.44 18.71
CA SER A 372 14.92 -0.46 19.29
C SER A 372 13.48 -0.95 19.25
N LYS A 373 12.75 -0.69 20.34
CA LYS A 373 11.30 -0.89 20.43
C LYS A 373 10.51 0.42 20.27
N GLY A 374 11.19 1.49 19.87
CA GLY A 374 10.62 2.85 19.83
C GLY A 374 9.73 3.15 18.64
N VAL A 375 9.56 2.21 17.70
CA VAL A 375 8.71 2.39 16.51
C VAL A 375 7.80 1.18 16.31
N ASN A 376 6.65 1.41 15.70
CA ASN A 376 5.76 0.33 15.26
C ASN A 376 6.21 -0.15 13.87
N PRO A 377 6.67 -1.40 13.72
CA PRO A 377 7.23 -1.90 12.46
C PRO A 377 6.22 -1.95 11.30
N ASP A 378 4.92 -1.88 11.59
CA ASP A 378 3.85 -1.95 10.57
C ASP A 378 3.33 -0.56 10.13
N GLU A 379 3.72 0.50 10.83
CA GLU A 379 3.18 1.87 10.64
C GLU A 379 4.26 2.91 10.36
N VAL A 380 5.48 2.69 10.83
CA VAL A 380 6.58 3.66 10.82
C VAL A 380 6.92 4.18 9.42
N VAL A 381 6.76 3.34 8.39
CA VAL A 381 7.02 3.70 7.00
C VAL A 381 5.97 4.71 6.48
N ALA A 382 4.68 4.46 6.73
CA ALA A 382 3.60 5.38 6.33
C ALA A 382 3.71 6.72 7.08
N ILE A 383 4.03 6.67 8.38
CA ILE A 383 4.31 7.85 9.21
C ILE A 383 5.45 8.68 8.58
N GLY A 384 6.55 8.04 8.21
CA GLY A 384 7.67 8.68 7.54
C GLY A 384 7.30 9.33 6.20
N ALA A 385 6.47 8.66 5.41
CA ALA A 385 5.95 9.20 4.15
C ALA A 385 5.07 10.44 4.38
N ALA A 386 4.25 10.46 5.43
CA ALA A 386 3.43 11.62 5.80
C ALA A 386 4.31 12.79 6.24
N ILE A 387 5.34 12.54 7.05
CA ILE A 387 6.34 13.55 7.45
C ILE A 387 7.01 14.14 6.21
N GLN A 388 7.42 13.30 5.25
CA GLN A 388 7.98 13.77 3.98
C GLN A 388 6.99 14.65 3.20
N GLY A 389 5.69 14.33 3.23
CA GLY A 389 4.63 15.18 2.70
C GLY A 389 4.61 16.55 3.38
N GLY A 390 4.69 16.59 4.71
CA GLY A 390 4.78 17.82 5.50
C GLY A 390 6.05 18.65 5.21
N VAL A 391 7.18 18.01 4.91
CA VAL A 391 8.40 18.71 4.46
C VAL A 391 8.17 19.39 3.10
N LEU A 392 7.44 18.74 2.19
CA LEU A 392 7.16 19.29 0.85
C LEU A 392 6.16 20.44 0.84
N THR A 393 5.26 20.51 1.84
CA THR A 393 4.35 21.65 2.04
C THR A 393 4.99 22.78 2.85
N GLY A 394 6.08 22.50 3.57
CA GLY A 394 6.74 23.44 4.48
C GLY A 394 6.13 23.46 5.88
N ASP A 395 5.20 22.55 6.18
CA ASP A 395 4.61 22.37 7.51
C ASP A 395 5.64 21.80 8.49
N VAL A 396 6.48 20.87 8.01
CA VAL A 396 7.61 20.33 8.78
C VAL A 396 8.89 21.09 8.40
N LYS A 397 9.44 21.83 9.35
CA LYS A 397 10.66 22.63 9.19
C LYS A 397 11.89 21.93 9.79
N ASP A 398 13.05 22.38 9.34
CA ASP A 398 14.37 21.97 9.85
C ASP A 398 14.59 20.45 9.73
N VAL A 399 14.15 19.89 8.60
CA VAL A 399 14.40 18.50 8.21
C VAL A 399 15.02 18.52 6.82
N LEU A 400 16.25 18.02 6.70
CA LEU A 400 16.95 17.85 5.43
C LEU A 400 17.22 16.36 5.21
N LEU A 401 16.68 15.82 4.12
CA LEU A 401 16.91 14.44 3.73
C LEU A 401 17.92 14.36 2.58
N LEU A 402 19.01 13.63 2.81
CA LEU A 402 20.04 13.30 1.82
C LEU A 402 20.01 11.79 1.57
N ASP A 403 19.39 11.39 0.47
CA ASP A 403 19.26 9.98 0.07
C ASP A 403 20.38 9.60 -0.93
N VAL A 404 20.47 8.33 -1.32
CA VAL A 404 21.49 7.81 -2.24
C VAL A 404 20.90 6.95 -3.37
N THR A 405 21.64 6.78 -4.47
CA THR A 405 21.31 5.76 -5.48
C THR A 405 21.77 4.37 -5.02
N PRO A 406 20.92 3.32 -5.04
CA PRO A 406 21.28 2.00 -4.51
C PRO A 406 22.22 1.19 -5.42
N LEU A 407 22.33 1.55 -6.69
CA LEU A 407 23.08 0.81 -7.71
C LEU A 407 23.94 1.76 -8.53
N SER A 408 25.11 1.27 -8.94
CA SER A 408 26.00 2.00 -9.83
C SER A 408 25.37 2.17 -11.21
N LEU A 409 25.61 3.32 -11.81
CA LEU A 409 25.15 3.71 -13.13
C LEU A 409 26.35 4.01 -14.02
N GLY A 410 26.27 3.52 -15.25
CA GLY A 410 27.38 3.63 -16.18
C GLY A 410 26.99 3.28 -17.61
N ILE A 411 28.00 3.13 -18.45
CA ILE A 411 27.83 2.79 -19.87
C ILE A 411 28.63 1.55 -20.26
N GLU A 412 28.20 0.88 -21.32
CA GLU A 412 29.01 -0.12 -22.01
C GLU A 412 30.11 0.59 -22.83
N THR A 413 31.35 0.19 -22.61
CA THR A 413 32.51 0.64 -23.38
C THR A 413 33.10 -0.50 -24.20
N MET A 414 34.12 -0.19 -25.02
CA MET A 414 34.76 -1.16 -25.92
C MET A 414 35.18 -2.43 -25.16
N GLY A 415 34.84 -3.60 -25.72
CA GLY A 415 35.09 -4.90 -25.09
C GLY A 415 33.95 -5.40 -24.20
N GLY A 416 32.80 -4.73 -24.20
CA GLY A 416 31.62 -5.14 -23.40
C GLY A 416 31.80 -4.89 -21.91
N VAL A 417 32.68 -3.95 -21.56
CA VAL A 417 33.00 -3.60 -20.17
C VAL A 417 31.98 -2.58 -19.67
N PHE A 418 31.54 -2.74 -18.42
CA PHE A 418 30.71 -1.76 -17.74
C PHE A 418 31.60 -0.72 -17.05
N THR A 419 31.57 0.52 -17.55
CA THR A 419 32.30 1.64 -16.96
C THR A 419 31.33 2.48 -16.14
N LYS A 420 31.55 2.51 -14.83
CA LYS A 420 30.72 3.24 -13.86
C LYS A 420 31.03 4.74 -13.90
N LEU A 421 30.00 5.57 -13.96
CA LEU A 421 30.10 7.03 -13.88
C LEU A 421 29.59 7.55 -12.52
N ILE A 422 28.58 6.89 -11.97
CA ILE A 422 28.05 7.16 -10.63
C ILE A 422 28.07 5.82 -9.88
N GLU A 423 28.84 5.74 -8.82
CA GLU A 423 28.90 4.55 -7.96
C GLU A 423 27.62 4.45 -7.11
N SER A 424 27.25 3.22 -6.74
CA SER A 424 26.23 2.97 -5.71
C SER A 424 26.55 3.73 -4.42
N ASN A 425 25.51 4.12 -3.68
CA ASN A 425 25.58 4.94 -2.46
C ASN A 425 26.05 6.39 -2.68
N THR A 426 26.11 6.87 -3.93
CA THR A 426 26.30 8.31 -4.18
C THR A 426 25.05 9.08 -3.77
N THR A 427 25.22 10.13 -2.95
CA THR A 427 24.14 11.04 -2.53
C THR A 427 23.43 11.67 -3.73
N ILE A 428 22.10 11.72 -3.70
CA ILE A 428 21.25 12.34 -4.72
C ILE A 428 20.54 13.59 -4.16
N PRO A 429 20.32 14.64 -4.99
CA PRO A 429 20.62 14.74 -6.42
C PRO A 429 22.11 14.81 -6.73
N THR A 430 22.54 14.30 -7.89
CA THR A 430 23.95 14.35 -8.30
C THR A 430 24.11 14.43 -9.82
N LYS A 431 25.24 14.98 -10.25
CA LYS A 431 25.61 15.11 -11.66
C LYS A 431 27.07 14.71 -11.86
N LYS A 432 27.31 13.80 -12.80
CA LYS A 432 28.65 13.38 -13.22
C LYS A 432 28.79 13.46 -14.73
N SER A 433 30.00 13.74 -15.20
CA SER A 433 30.30 13.80 -16.63
C SER A 433 31.67 13.23 -16.90
N GLU A 434 31.76 12.43 -17.95
CA GLU A 434 33.00 11.78 -18.36
C GLU A 434 33.13 11.83 -19.88
N THR A 435 34.36 11.98 -20.39
CA THR A 435 34.62 12.09 -21.82
C THR A 435 35.10 10.76 -22.37
N PHE A 436 34.35 10.23 -23.32
CA PHE A 436 34.67 9.03 -24.10
C PHE A 436 35.07 9.41 -25.53
N SER A 437 35.47 8.41 -26.32
CA SER A 437 35.82 8.59 -27.72
C SER A 437 35.33 7.44 -28.60
N THR A 438 35.47 7.58 -29.92
CA THR A 438 35.09 6.55 -30.89
C THR A 438 35.98 5.31 -30.80
N ALA A 439 35.38 4.15 -31.03
CA ALA A 439 36.06 2.85 -30.98
C ALA A 439 36.67 2.45 -32.34
N ALA A 440 36.27 3.11 -33.43
CA ALA A 440 36.74 2.85 -34.79
C ALA A 440 37.04 4.14 -35.57
N ASP A 441 37.89 4.04 -36.59
CA ASP A 441 38.22 5.14 -37.49
C ASP A 441 37.00 5.54 -38.31
N ASN A 442 36.80 6.86 -38.48
CA ASN A 442 35.70 7.44 -39.25
C ASN A 442 34.30 6.99 -38.80
N GLN A 443 34.14 6.65 -37.52
CA GLN A 443 32.86 6.24 -36.95
C GLN A 443 31.86 7.41 -36.99
N PRO A 444 30.74 7.29 -37.74
CA PRO A 444 29.80 8.41 -37.96
C PRO A 444 28.83 8.63 -36.78
N SER A 445 28.73 7.68 -35.85
CA SER A 445 27.85 7.74 -34.68
C SER A 445 28.35 6.87 -33.54
N VAL A 446 28.08 7.27 -32.30
CA VAL A 446 28.36 6.48 -31.09
C VAL A 446 27.04 6.06 -30.44
N GLU A 447 26.90 4.76 -30.15
CA GLU A 447 25.82 4.23 -29.32
C GLU A 447 26.19 4.40 -27.84
N ILE A 448 25.31 5.05 -27.07
CA ILE A 448 25.41 5.17 -25.63
C ILE A 448 24.49 4.12 -25.03
N HIS A 449 25.04 2.98 -24.62
CA HIS A 449 24.31 1.94 -23.93
C HIS A 449 24.46 2.10 -22.42
N ILE A 450 23.37 2.46 -21.75
CA ILE A 450 23.33 2.83 -20.34
C ILE A 450 22.90 1.60 -19.53
N LEU A 451 23.64 1.31 -18.45
CA LEU A 451 23.39 0.17 -17.58
C LEU A 451 23.37 0.55 -16.09
N GLN A 452 22.68 -0.29 -15.32
CA GLN A 452 22.63 -0.24 -13.86
C GLN A 452 23.05 -1.60 -13.28
N GLY A 453 23.98 -1.61 -12.32
CA GLY A 453 24.43 -2.83 -11.64
C GLY A 453 25.89 -2.77 -11.17
N GLU A 454 26.39 -3.87 -10.60
CA GLU A 454 27.71 -3.93 -9.96
C GLU A 454 28.71 -4.86 -10.68
N ARG A 455 28.30 -5.52 -11.75
CA ARG A 455 29.14 -6.50 -12.46
C ARG A 455 30.09 -5.78 -13.42
N SER A 456 31.31 -6.27 -13.59
CA SER A 456 32.31 -5.62 -14.46
C SER A 456 31.99 -5.69 -15.96
N MET A 457 31.20 -6.68 -16.39
CA MET A 457 30.81 -6.85 -17.80
C MET A 457 29.38 -6.38 -18.02
N ALA A 458 29.17 -5.60 -19.10
CA ALA A 458 27.88 -4.99 -19.43
C ALA A 458 26.73 -6.00 -19.53
N GLN A 459 26.97 -7.16 -20.15
CA GLN A 459 25.95 -8.21 -20.32
C GLN A 459 25.35 -8.77 -19.02
N TYR A 460 26.00 -8.58 -17.87
CA TYR A 460 25.52 -9.05 -16.56
C TYR A 460 24.85 -7.95 -15.74
N ASN A 461 24.75 -6.73 -16.28
CA ASN A 461 24.05 -5.62 -15.67
C ASN A 461 22.73 -5.35 -16.40
N ARG A 462 21.84 -4.60 -15.76
CA ARG A 462 20.55 -4.26 -16.34
C ARG A 462 20.72 -3.10 -17.32
N THR A 463 20.42 -3.33 -18.59
CA THR A 463 20.21 -2.24 -19.56
C THR A 463 19.05 -1.37 -19.11
N ILE A 464 19.29 -0.06 -18.98
CA ILE A 464 18.26 0.93 -18.66
C ILE A 464 17.90 1.82 -19.85
N GLY A 465 18.79 1.98 -20.82
CA GLY A 465 18.49 2.71 -22.05
C GLY A 465 19.60 2.66 -23.08
N ARG A 466 19.25 3.03 -24.32
CA ARG A 466 20.20 3.18 -25.43
C ARG A 466 19.80 4.38 -26.28
N PHE A 467 20.78 5.14 -26.72
CA PHE A 467 20.57 6.16 -27.74
C PHE A 467 21.83 6.37 -28.58
N MET A 468 21.65 6.87 -29.79
CA MET A 468 22.75 7.17 -30.70
C MET A 468 23.02 8.67 -30.77
N LEU A 469 24.28 9.05 -30.59
CA LEU A 469 24.78 10.36 -30.98
C LEU A 469 25.35 10.24 -32.40
N GLY A 470 24.63 10.81 -33.37
CA GLY A 470 24.98 10.78 -34.79
C GLY A 470 25.78 12.00 -35.26
N ASP A 471 26.07 12.01 -36.56
CA ASP A 471 26.75 13.07 -37.30
C ASP A 471 28.13 13.46 -36.75
N ILE A 472 28.89 12.46 -36.29
CA ILE A 472 30.27 12.67 -35.84
C ILE A 472 31.16 12.82 -37.09
N PRO A 473 31.95 13.91 -37.21
CA PRO A 473 32.85 14.09 -38.34
C PRO A 473 33.87 12.95 -38.49
N PRO A 474 34.25 12.56 -39.71
CA PRO A 474 35.27 11.55 -39.93
C PRO A 474 36.59 11.94 -39.26
N ALA A 475 37.03 11.13 -38.30
CA ALA A 475 38.30 11.29 -37.60
C ALA A 475 38.87 9.91 -37.22
N PRO A 476 40.20 9.78 -37.07
CA PRO A 476 40.82 8.62 -36.44
C PRO A 476 40.19 8.28 -35.08
N ARG A 477 40.16 6.99 -34.73
CA ARG A 477 39.67 6.52 -33.43
C ARG A 477 40.38 7.25 -32.29
N GLY A 478 39.67 7.51 -31.20
CA GLY A 478 40.24 8.19 -30.03
C GLY A 478 40.34 9.71 -30.12
N ILE A 479 40.00 10.33 -31.27
CA ILE A 479 40.04 11.78 -31.46
C ILE A 479 38.71 12.48 -31.10
N PRO A 480 37.53 12.01 -31.54
CA PRO A 480 36.26 12.63 -31.15
C PRO A 480 36.09 12.63 -29.62
N GLN A 481 35.63 13.75 -29.05
CA GLN A 481 35.44 13.88 -27.61
C GLN A 481 33.95 13.87 -27.28
N ILE A 482 33.45 12.72 -26.84
CA ILE A 482 32.04 12.51 -26.52
C ILE A 482 31.88 12.62 -25.00
N GLU A 483 31.43 13.78 -24.53
CA GLU A 483 31.11 14.00 -23.13
C GLU A 483 29.75 13.39 -22.81
N VAL A 484 29.71 12.40 -21.93
CA VAL A 484 28.49 11.78 -21.45
C VAL A 484 28.23 12.26 -20.03
N THR A 485 27.03 12.80 -19.81
CA THR A 485 26.59 13.38 -18.54
C THR A 485 25.44 12.56 -17.97
N PHE A 486 25.56 12.16 -16.71
CA PHE A 486 24.51 11.52 -15.93
C PHE A 486 24.03 12.51 -14.88
N ASP A 487 22.72 12.74 -14.81
CA ASP A 487 22.06 13.65 -13.89
C ASP A 487 20.92 12.90 -13.19
N ILE A 488 21.00 12.74 -11.87
CA ILE A 488 20.01 12.05 -11.05
C ILE A 488 19.30 13.08 -10.17
N ASP A 489 17.98 13.14 -10.27
CA ASP A 489 17.17 14.06 -9.46
C ASP A 489 16.87 13.52 -8.04
N ALA A 490 16.16 14.29 -7.24
CA ALA A 490 15.81 13.92 -5.86
C ALA A 490 14.89 12.69 -5.76
N ASN A 491 14.18 12.31 -6.83
CA ASN A 491 13.36 11.09 -6.89
C ASN A 491 14.17 9.86 -7.32
N GLY A 492 15.46 10.05 -7.65
CA GLY A 492 16.31 9.00 -8.21
C GLY A 492 16.11 8.80 -9.72
N ILE A 493 15.45 9.74 -10.43
CA ILE A 493 15.21 9.62 -11.88
C ILE A 493 16.44 10.09 -12.64
N LEU A 494 16.92 9.26 -13.58
CA LEU A 494 18.12 9.51 -14.38
C LEU A 494 17.82 10.24 -15.69
N LYS A 495 18.58 11.29 -15.98
CA LYS A 495 18.72 11.89 -17.31
C LYS A 495 20.16 11.68 -17.78
N VAL A 496 20.30 11.15 -19.00
CA VAL A 496 21.61 10.97 -19.64
C VAL A 496 21.68 11.83 -20.89
N SER A 497 22.72 12.64 -21.02
CA SER A 497 23.04 13.36 -22.25
C SER A 497 24.43 12.98 -22.75
N ALA A 498 24.62 13.02 -24.07
CA ALA A 498 25.91 12.88 -24.71
C ALA A 498 26.12 14.05 -25.68
N LYS A 499 27.27 14.70 -25.57
CA LYS A 499 27.64 15.87 -26.36
C LYS A 499 29.01 15.65 -27.01
N ASP A 500 29.09 15.81 -28.33
CA ASP A 500 30.37 15.93 -29.01
C ASP A 500 30.94 17.34 -28.78
N LYS A 501 32.08 17.43 -28.09
CA LYS A 501 32.70 18.72 -27.76
C LYS A 501 33.27 19.44 -28.98
N GLY A 502 33.56 18.72 -30.07
CA GLY A 502 34.06 19.30 -31.32
C GLY A 502 32.97 20.03 -32.11
N THR A 503 31.79 19.40 -32.24
CA THR A 503 30.67 19.95 -33.03
C THR A 503 29.61 20.66 -32.18
N ASN A 504 29.66 20.51 -30.85
CA ASN A 504 28.59 20.89 -29.92
C ASN A 504 27.25 20.19 -30.16
N LYS A 505 27.19 19.17 -31.03
CA LYS A 505 25.98 18.36 -31.17
C LYS A 505 25.73 17.59 -29.89
N GLU A 506 24.50 17.63 -29.41
CA GLU A 506 24.05 16.95 -28.21
C GLU A 506 22.85 16.06 -28.56
N GLN A 507 22.83 14.88 -27.97
CA GLN A 507 21.65 14.05 -27.88
C GLN A 507 21.42 13.72 -26.42
N SER A 508 20.17 13.69 -25.99
CA SER A 508 19.86 13.31 -24.62
C SER A 508 18.65 12.42 -24.58
N ILE A 509 18.62 11.56 -23.58
CA ILE A 509 17.47 10.77 -23.22
C ILE A 509 17.19 11.03 -21.75
N ARG A 510 15.94 11.38 -21.44
CA ARG A 510 15.47 11.17 -20.07
C ARG A 510 15.16 9.69 -19.99
N ILE A 511 15.85 8.98 -19.10
CA ILE A 511 15.51 7.59 -18.83
C ILE A 511 14.25 7.65 -17.97
N GLU A 512 13.12 7.83 -18.66
CA GLU A 512 11.84 7.36 -18.15
C GLU A 512 11.94 5.85 -18.29
N ALA A 513 12.07 5.14 -17.17
CA ALA A 513 12.16 3.69 -17.20
C ALA A 513 11.07 3.15 -18.12
N SER A 514 11.43 2.38 -19.15
CA SER A 514 10.44 1.71 -19.98
C SER A 514 9.77 0.63 -19.13
N THR A 515 8.73 1.01 -18.40
CA THR A 515 7.78 0.11 -17.72
C THR A 515 6.95 -0.69 -18.73
N GLY A 516 7.11 -0.36 -20.03
CA GLY A 516 6.37 -0.91 -21.14
C GLY A 516 4.98 -0.30 -21.30
N LEU A 517 4.71 0.83 -20.62
CA LEU A 517 3.50 1.63 -20.80
C LEU A 517 3.81 2.93 -21.53
N SER A 518 3.04 3.22 -22.58
CA SER A 518 2.99 4.52 -23.23
C SER A 518 2.16 5.51 -22.42
N LYS A 519 2.33 6.82 -22.68
CA LYS A 519 1.51 7.87 -22.05
C LYS A 519 0.03 7.69 -22.39
N GLU A 520 -0.26 7.26 -23.61
CA GLU A 520 -1.61 6.94 -24.07
C GLU A 520 -2.22 5.78 -23.29
N GLU A 521 -1.45 4.72 -23.01
CA GLU A 521 -1.89 3.61 -22.16
C GLU A 521 -2.14 4.07 -20.72
N ILE A 522 -1.27 4.91 -20.15
CA ILE A 522 -1.46 5.45 -18.79
C ILE A 522 -2.75 6.29 -18.72
N GLU A 523 -3.00 7.17 -19.68
CA GLU A 523 -4.24 7.98 -19.72
C GLU A 523 -5.49 7.11 -19.93
N LYS A 524 -5.39 6.05 -20.75
CA LYS A 524 -6.45 5.05 -20.87
C LYS A 524 -6.69 4.33 -19.54
N MET A 525 -5.65 3.92 -18.83
CA MET A 525 -5.75 3.25 -17.53
C MET A 525 -6.33 4.19 -16.46
N LYS A 526 -5.97 5.48 -16.45
CA LYS A 526 -6.60 6.49 -15.59
C LYS A 526 -8.11 6.60 -15.86
N THR A 527 -8.48 6.62 -17.14
CA THR A 527 -9.89 6.69 -17.54
C THR A 527 -10.64 5.43 -17.11
N ASP A 528 -10.07 4.25 -17.32
CA ASP A 528 -10.62 2.98 -16.87
C ASP A 528 -10.72 2.92 -15.35
N ALA A 529 -9.70 3.37 -14.62
CA ALA A 529 -9.68 3.38 -13.16
C ALA A 529 -10.77 4.29 -12.58
N LYS A 530 -11.02 5.44 -13.22
CA LYS A 530 -12.11 6.35 -12.88
C LYS A 530 -13.49 5.78 -13.22
N ALA A 531 -13.64 5.17 -14.39
CA ALA A 531 -14.89 4.50 -14.76
C ALA A 531 -15.24 3.36 -13.78
N ASN A 532 -14.23 2.63 -13.31
CA ASN A 532 -14.44 1.58 -12.30
C ASN A 532 -14.75 2.17 -10.92
N GLU A 533 -14.15 3.31 -10.54
CA GLU A 533 -14.51 4.02 -9.30
C GLU A 533 -15.99 4.46 -9.32
N ASP A 534 -16.47 4.99 -10.44
CA ASP A 534 -17.89 5.34 -10.62
C ASP A 534 -18.79 4.10 -10.55
N ALA A 535 -18.36 2.97 -11.12
CA ALA A 535 -19.09 1.70 -11.05
C ALA A 535 -19.13 1.13 -9.62
N ASP A 536 -17.99 1.17 -8.89
CA ASP A 536 -17.90 0.72 -7.50
C ASP A 536 -18.77 1.60 -6.58
N LYS A 537 -18.76 2.92 -6.81
CA LYS A 537 -19.65 3.87 -6.10
C LYS A 537 -21.11 3.52 -6.34
N LYS A 538 -21.49 3.26 -7.60
CA LYS A 538 -22.86 2.83 -7.92
C LYS A 538 -23.18 1.54 -7.16
N ALA A 539 -22.36 0.51 -7.26
CA ALA A 539 -22.60 -0.76 -6.57
C ALA A 539 -22.74 -0.60 -5.04
N ARG A 540 -21.96 0.31 -4.44
CA ARG A 540 -22.11 0.69 -3.02
C ARG A 540 -23.45 1.38 -2.75
N ASP A 541 -23.83 2.37 -3.54
CA ASP A 541 -25.13 3.05 -3.41
C ASP A 541 -26.30 2.05 -3.53
N GLU A 542 -26.19 1.05 -4.40
CA GLU A 542 -27.17 -0.04 -4.51
C GLU A 542 -27.24 -0.87 -3.22
N ALA A 543 -26.08 -1.24 -2.66
CA ALA A 543 -26.00 -2.00 -1.41
C ALA A 543 -26.53 -1.20 -0.20
N ASP A 544 -26.19 0.09 -0.11
CA ASP A 544 -26.64 0.97 0.97
C ASP A 544 -28.17 1.13 0.94
N LYS A 545 -28.79 1.24 -0.23
CA LYS A 545 -30.25 1.26 -0.38
C LYS A 545 -30.91 -0.04 0.08
N VAL A 546 -30.32 -1.18 -0.28
CA VAL A 546 -30.79 -2.51 0.15
C VAL A 546 -30.70 -2.64 1.68
N ASN A 547 -29.58 -2.23 2.28
CA ASN A 547 -29.40 -2.24 3.73
C ASN A 547 -30.33 -1.28 4.46
N ALA A 548 -30.56 -0.07 3.90
CA ALA A 548 -31.51 0.89 4.45
C ALA A 548 -32.94 0.34 4.43
N ALA A 549 -33.33 -0.36 3.36
CA ALA A 549 -34.60 -1.06 3.26
C ALA A 549 -34.73 -2.15 4.34
N ASP A 550 -33.72 -3.00 4.50
CA ASP A 550 -33.71 -4.06 5.52
C ASP A 550 -33.81 -3.49 6.95
N GLY A 551 -33.03 -2.45 7.25
CA GLY A 551 -33.08 -1.75 8.53
C GLY A 551 -34.46 -1.12 8.80
N MET A 552 -35.08 -0.53 7.79
CA MET A 552 -36.41 0.06 7.90
C MET A 552 -37.51 -1.00 8.07
N ILE A 553 -37.39 -2.13 7.38
CA ILE A 553 -38.27 -3.30 7.56
C ILE A 553 -38.21 -3.75 9.02
N PHE A 554 -37.01 -4.00 9.54
CA PHE A 554 -36.81 -4.43 10.92
C PHE A 554 -37.35 -3.41 11.95
N GLN A 555 -37.04 -2.13 11.77
CA GLN A 555 -37.52 -1.07 12.65
C GLN A 555 -39.05 -0.98 12.65
N THR A 556 -39.67 -1.04 11.47
CA THR A 556 -41.13 -0.98 11.33
C THR A 556 -41.79 -2.19 11.99
N GLU A 557 -41.25 -3.40 11.80
CA GLU A 557 -41.75 -4.61 12.45
C GLU A 557 -41.73 -4.49 13.98
N LYS A 558 -40.62 -3.97 14.53
CA LYS A 558 -40.50 -3.72 15.96
C LYS A 558 -41.52 -2.70 16.45
N GLN A 559 -41.65 -1.57 15.76
CA GLN A 559 -42.59 -0.50 16.14
C GLN A 559 -44.06 -0.96 16.03
N LEU A 560 -44.41 -1.75 15.02
CA LEU A 560 -45.74 -2.35 14.90
C LEU A 560 -46.03 -3.35 16.04
N LYS A 561 -45.01 -4.05 16.54
CA LYS A 561 -45.15 -4.92 17.72
C LYS A 561 -45.33 -4.13 19.01
N GLU A 562 -44.63 -3.01 19.18
CA GLU A 562 -44.65 -2.20 20.42
C GLU A 562 -45.84 -1.25 20.51
N TYR A 563 -46.21 -0.62 19.39
CA TYR A 563 -47.22 0.44 19.33
C TYR A 563 -48.44 0.09 18.49
N GLY A 564 -48.47 -1.09 17.85
CA GLY A 564 -49.51 -1.45 16.89
C GLY A 564 -50.93 -1.58 17.45
N GLU A 565 -51.11 -1.61 18.77
CA GLU A 565 -52.45 -1.52 19.41
C GLU A 565 -52.89 -0.07 19.67
N LYS A 566 -51.93 0.86 19.69
CA LYS A 566 -52.14 2.31 19.90
C LYS A 566 -52.31 3.07 18.58
N ILE A 567 -52.14 2.39 17.45
CA ILE A 567 -52.30 2.95 16.11
C ILE A 567 -53.71 2.64 15.60
N PRO A 568 -54.46 3.63 15.08
CA PRO A 568 -55.75 3.39 14.44
C PRO A 568 -55.69 2.30 13.36
N ALA A 569 -56.71 1.43 13.29
CA ALA A 569 -56.69 0.24 12.44
C ALA A 569 -56.49 0.54 10.94
N ASP A 570 -57.05 1.65 10.45
CA ASP A 570 -56.90 2.14 9.08
C ASP A 570 -55.46 2.59 8.77
N LYS A 571 -54.81 3.26 9.73
CA LYS A 571 -53.41 3.69 9.65
C LYS A 571 -52.45 2.50 9.73
N LYS A 572 -52.73 1.56 10.64
CA LYS A 572 -51.97 0.33 10.80
C LYS A 572 -51.97 -0.50 9.51
N ALA A 573 -53.14 -0.67 8.88
CA ALA A 573 -53.26 -1.39 7.62
C ALA A 573 -52.43 -0.75 6.48
N ASN A 574 -52.33 0.58 6.45
CA ASN A 574 -51.49 1.28 5.48
C ASN A 574 -49.99 1.06 5.72
N ILE A 575 -49.54 1.05 6.98
CA ILE A 575 -48.15 0.74 7.34
C ILE A 575 -47.82 -0.71 6.98
N GLU A 576 -48.66 -1.67 7.33
CA GLU A 576 -48.45 -3.10 7.01
C GLU A 576 -48.39 -3.35 5.50
N LYS A 577 -49.24 -2.66 4.71
CA LYS A 577 -49.22 -2.72 3.26
C LYS A 577 -47.92 -2.15 2.67
N ALA A 578 -47.46 -0.99 3.17
CA ALA A 578 -46.21 -0.37 2.72
C ALA A 578 -44.99 -1.21 3.13
N LEU A 579 -45.02 -1.83 4.31
CA LEU A 579 -43.98 -2.76 4.78
C LEU A 579 -43.87 -3.98 3.87
N GLU A 580 -44.99 -4.59 3.50
CA GLU A 580 -44.98 -5.76 2.61
C GLU A 580 -44.49 -5.40 1.20
N ALA A 581 -44.86 -4.22 0.69
CA ALA A 581 -44.33 -3.71 -0.57
C ALA A 581 -42.80 -3.47 -0.51
N LEU A 582 -42.29 -2.92 0.60
CA LEU A 582 -40.86 -2.74 0.82
C LEU A 582 -40.12 -4.07 0.93
N ARG A 583 -40.70 -5.08 1.60
CA ARG A 583 -40.12 -6.44 1.67
C ARG A 583 -39.98 -7.07 0.29
N GLU A 584 -41.00 -6.96 -0.57
CA GLU A 584 -40.93 -7.51 -1.93
C GLU A 584 -39.93 -6.74 -2.80
N ALA A 585 -39.89 -5.41 -2.68
CA ALA A 585 -38.89 -4.57 -3.37
C ALA A 585 -37.45 -4.90 -2.92
N HIS A 586 -37.24 -5.11 -1.61
CA HIS A 586 -35.97 -5.53 -1.03
C HIS A 586 -35.55 -6.92 -1.54
N LYS A 587 -36.46 -7.90 -1.50
CA LYS A 587 -36.22 -9.27 -1.96
C LYS A 587 -35.85 -9.35 -3.44
N THR A 588 -36.48 -8.51 -4.26
CA THR A 588 -36.21 -8.44 -5.71
C THR A 588 -35.06 -7.49 -6.07
N ARG A 589 -34.46 -6.81 -5.09
CA ARG A 589 -33.40 -5.79 -5.28
C ARG A 589 -33.78 -4.71 -6.30
N ASN A 590 -35.05 -4.33 -6.36
CA ASN A 590 -35.51 -3.28 -7.27
C ASN A 590 -35.34 -1.91 -6.61
N LEU A 591 -34.23 -1.23 -6.93
CA LEU A 591 -33.83 0.03 -6.28
C LEU A 591 -34.87 1.15 -6.42
N THR A 592 -35.50 1.27 -7.58
CA THR A 592 -36.55 2.28 -7.79
C THR A 592 -37.77 1.97 -6.94
N ALA A 593 -38.18 0.70 -6.88
CA ALA A 593 -39.26 0.28 -6.00
C ALA A 593 -38.90 0.43 -4.52
N ILE A 594 -37.64 0.20 -4.13
CA ILE A 594 -37.16 0.44 -2.76
C ILE A 594 -37.30 1.91 -2.39
N ASP A 595 -36.85 2.85 -3.23
CA ASP A 595 -36.96 4.29 -2.95
C ASP A 595 -38.45 4.70 -2.80
N ASP A 596 -39.31 4.24 -3.71
CA ASP A 596 -40.75 4.55 -3.68
C ASP A 596 -41.44 3.96 -2.45
N THR A 597 -41.15 2.71 -2.10
CA THR A 597 -41.77 2.02 -0.97
C THR A 597 -41.23 2.49 0.38
N LEU A 598 -39.95 2.88 0.48
CA LEU A 598 -39.39 3.58 1.64
C LEU A 598 -40.12 4.90 1.88
N LYS A 599 -40.36 5.68 0.83
CA LYS A 599 -41.11 6.93 0.94
C LYS A 599 -42.55 6.67 1.39
N GLN A 600 -43.25 5.71 0.78
CA GLN A 600 -44.61 5.35 1.17
C GLN A 600 -44.70 4.89 2.63
N LEU A 601 -43.71 4.12 3.10
CA LEU A 601 -43.66 3.64 4.46
C LEU A 601 -43.41 4.79 5.45
N ASN A 602 -42.50 5.71 5.13
CA ASN A 602 -42.26 6.92 5.93
C ASN A 602 -43.49 7.84 5.97
N ASP A 603 -44.18 8.02 4.85
CA ASP A 603 -45.42 8.81 4.77
C ASP A 603 -46.52 8.15 5.63
N ALA A 604 -46.64 6.81 5.59
CA ALA A 604 -47.59 6.07 6.41
C ALA A 604 -47.28 6.21 7.92
N TRP A 605 -46.00 6.15 8.31
CA TRP A 605 -45.58 6.38 9.69
C TRP A 605 -45.80 7.81 10.16
N THR A 606 -45.55 8.80 9.31
CA THR A 606 -45.79 10.22 9.62
C THR A 606 -47.28 10.48 9.84
N ALA A 607 -48.13 9.89 9.00
CA ALA A 607 -49.57 9.99 9.13
C ALA A 607 -50.13 9.25 10.35
N ALA A 608 -49.40 8.29 10.93
CA ALA A 608 -49.78 7.58 12.16
C ALA A 608 -49.19 8.23 13.43
N SER A 609 -48.01 8.86 13.33
CA SER A 609 -47.35 9.50 14.46
C SER A 609 -48.11 10.74 14.94
N GLU A 610 -48.77 11.49 14.04
CA GLU A 610 -49.67 12.59 14.42
C GLU A 610 -50.79 12.15 15.38
N ASP A 611 -51.31 10.93 15.20
CA ASP A 611 -52.37 10.37 16.03
C ASP A 611 -51.84 9.79 17.34
N ILE A 612 -50.63 9.20 17.33
CA ILE A 612 -49.93 8.75 18.54
C ILE A 612 -49.61 9.96 19.45
N TYR A 613 -49.12 11.06 18.89
CA TYR A 613 -48.82 12.27 19.67
C TYR A 613 -50.09 12.92 20.24
N LYS A 614 -51.19 13.00 19.48
CA LYS A 614 -52.48 13.49 19.97
C LYS A 614 -53.04 12.61 21.10
N ALA A 615 -52.98 11.28 20.95
CA ALA A 615 -53.41 10.34 21.99
C ALA A 615 -52.55 10.45 23.28
N SER A 616 -51.25 10.76 23.15
CA SER A 616 -50.37 10.95 24.31
C SER A 616 -50.56 12.27 25.06
N GLN A 617 -50.95 13.36 24.36
CA GLN A 617 -51.28 14.66 24.97
C GLN A 617 -52.64 14.65 25.70
N GLU A 618 -53.62 13.90 25.20
CA GLU A 618 -54.91 13.70 25.88
C GLU A 618 -54.77 12.83 27.15
N GLN A 619 -53.71 12.03 27.25
CA GLN A 619 -53.43 11.20 28.43
C GLN A 619 -52.64 11.93 29.54
N THR A 620 -52.15 13.16 29.30
CA THR A 620 -51.44 13.98 30.31
C THR A 620 -52.27 15.11 30.91
N SER A 621 -53.54 15.26 30.53
CA SER A 621 -54.43 16.34 31.01
C SER A 621 -55.58 15.86 31.92
N GLY A 622 -55.35 14.78 32.68
CA GLY A 622 -56.33 14.24 33.61
C GLY A 622 -55.76 13.56 34.86
N ALA A 623 -55.21 14.33 35.81
CA ALA A 623 -55.17 13.95 37.24
C ALA A 623 -54.87 15.18 38.16
N PRO A 624 -55.72 15.49 39.16
CA PRO A 624 -55.43 16.47 40.21
C PRO A 624 -54.64 15.89 41.40
N ASN A 625 -53.91 16.78 42.08
CA ASN A 625 -53.20 16.62 43.35
C ASN A 625 -53.92 15.77 44.43
N ALA A 626 -53.16 14.90 45.11
CA ALA A 626 -53.30 14.65 46.55
C ALA A 626 -51.98 14.14 47.17
N ASP A 627 -51.76 14.62 48.40
CA ASP A 627 -50.54 14.83 49.18
C ASP A 627 -49.93 13.62 49.94
N ALA A 628 -48.64 13.80 50.28
CA ALA A 628 -47.82 13.34 51.43
C ALA A 628 -47.95 11.94 52.10
N GLY A 629 -46.78 11.32 52.34
CA GLY A 629 -46.61 10.27 53.36
C GLY A 629 -45.23 9.57 53.39
N ASN A 630 -44.32 10.11 54.19
CA ASN A 630 -42.91 9.76 54.40
C ASN A 630 -42.67 8.39 55.09
N ALA A 631 -41.64 7.61 54.69
CA ALA A 631 -40.59 7.03 55.58
C ALA A 631 -39.76 5.88 54.94
N SER A 632 -38.44 6.11 54.95
CA SER A 632 -37.25 5.25 54.76
C SER A 632 -37.30 3.94 55.57
N THR A 633 -36.68 2.80 55.19
CA THR A 633 -35.22 2.55 55.10
C THR A 633 -34.88 1.16 54.50
N SER A 634 -33.89 1.16 53.58
CA SER A 634 -32.68 0.29 53.48
C SER A 634 -32.71 -1.14 52.87
N ASN A 635 -32.12 -1.23 51.66
CA ASN A 635 -31.12 -2.18 51.08
C ASN A 635 -31.37 -3.70 51.08
N ASP A 636 -31.10 -4.46 50.00
CA ASP A 636 -29.92 -4.43 49.10
C ASP A 636 -30.18 -5.19 47.76
N GLY A 637 -29.43 -4.84 46.69
CA GLY A 637 -29.04 -5.80 45.64
C GLY A 637 -29.60 -5.66 44.20
N GLN A 638 -28.74 -5.10 43.32
CA GLN A 638 -28.57 -5.36 41.86
C GLN A 638 -29.30 -4.53 40.77
N THR A 639 -28.44 -3.85 39.99
CA THR A 639 -28.46 -3.61 38.52
C THR A 639 -29.52 -2.69 37.88
N GLU A 640 -29.08 -1.47 37.54
CA GLU A 640 -29.05 -0.86 36.19
C GLU A 640 -29.13 0.67 36.31
N GLN A 641 -28.05 1.39 35.97
CA GLN A 641 -28.07 2.84 35.82
C GLN A 641 -28.43 3.22 34.37
N PRO A 642 -29.39 4.12 34.16
CA PRO A 642 -29.66 4.68 32.84
C PRO A 642 -28.59 5.73 32.50
N ILE A 643 -28.10 5.65 31.26
CA ILE A 643 -27.20 6.62 30.64
C ILE A 643 -27.92 7.98 30.62
N GLN A 644 -27.33 8.95 31.28
CA GLN A 644 -27.78 10.34 31.29
C GLN A 644 -27.12 11.06 30.12
N ASP A 645 -27.92 11.44 29.12
CA ASP A 645 -27.48 12.30 28.02
C ASP A 645 -27.03 13.66 28.57
N VAL A 646 -25.77 13.99 28.32
CA VAL A 646 -25.17 15.30 28.59
C VAL A 646 -25.63 16.25 27.48
N PRO A 647 -26.29 17.37 27.79
CA PRO A 647 -26.62 18.36 26.77
C PRO A 647 -25.34 19.08 26.31
N PHE A 648 -25.14 19.08 25.00
CA PHE A 648 -24.08 19.76 24.27
C PHE A 648 -24.14 21.27 24.56
N GLU A 649 -23.09 21.83 25.17
CA GLU A 649 -22.93 23.26 25.39
C GLU A 649 -22.22 23.88 24.17
N GLU A 650 -22.93 24.72 23.41
CA GLU A 650 -22.36 25.55 22.34
C GLU A 650 -21.33 26.53 22.94
N VAL A 651 -20.04 26.29 22.70
CA VAL A 651 -19.01 27.30 22.94
C VAL A 651 -19.05 28.31 21.80
N LYS A 652 -19.52 29.52 22.12
CA LYS A 652 -19.38 30.71 21.27
C LYS A 652 -17.95 31.20 21.30
N ASP A 653 -17.40 31.47 20.12
CA ASP A 653 -16.13 32.17 19.91
C ASP A 653 -16.11 33.54 20.62
N GLU A 654 -15.18 33.74 21.55
CA GLU A 654 -14.75 35.08 21.97
C GLU A 654 -13.35 35.38 21.45
N LYS A 655 -13.29 36.49 20.70
CA LYS A 655 -12.08 37.17 20.23
C LYS A 655 -11.10 37.44 21.37
N LYS A 656 -9.83 37.07 21.17
CA LYS A 656 -8.68 37.95 21.43
C LYS A 656 -7.47 37.56 20.60
#